data_AF-A0A2V8DED6-F1
#
_entry.id   AF-A0A2V8DED6-F1
#
_cell.length_a   1.000
_cell.length_b   1.000
_cell.length_c   1.000
_cell.angle_alpha   90.00
_cell.angle_beta   90.00
_cell.angle_gamma   90.00
#
_symmetry.space_group_name_H-M   'P 1'
#
loop_
_entity.id
_entity.type
_entity.pdbx_description
1 polymer ?
#
loop_
_entity_poly.entity_id
_entity_poly.type
_entity_poly.pdbx_seq_one_letter_code
_entity_poly.pdbx_strand_id
1 'polypeptide(L)'
;MLKKCPLLIALVAGITALVSGINTRVSADGPQRVALGDWPEARGPNHDGTSKETGLPEKIALNGENFLWRAPYGGRSAPVVFGNRVYVENPSGLFEQEQERVMALDADTGKVVWEYKFNIFQSDVPAHRVGWASPVVDPETGNIYAFSGGAEALCLNKDGKLVWHRSIGEEFAAFTTHGGRTQSPIIDGDLVIVSAAISSWGTMANRSHRFVAFDKRTGDIVYVANPGGRPYDTAYAWPIITSINGVRLLIQGLGDGGIHAIKPQTGEKVWSYVMEKRAGNTGVVAKGSIMFVSHGDENLDVAQRGMVGAIDGSQKGDIKTTLWEHKGTQFGFPSPVVDAAANRLYQISDAARLFAWDAATGKEIWSEQIGTVQKAPLVLADGKLYVGTESGKFLIMRPQANKVEILSEIEMPRSKDDTPEPIFAGAAISRGRVFFASTGGVYAFGPKQAKKLTGWAVDEPAVRAEGAPAFLQVSPTELWVRPGQSVKVHARLFDDKGRFLREEGKATWSLDGLKGTVTDGTFTPASDAGEQAGLIKAAVGELKAEARARVEPPLPWTETFDSYADGYVPPGWTNAVAGHFAVTTLDGKKVFQKAPDESIFQRLRMFYGPTHWSNYTVELDLRSNTKRRQMADLGITAQRYTLVLYGNDSKLKIESWEPEVHRTVSAPYEWKPDAWYHLKLRVENMPDGKVRARGKVWPTGGPEPANWTIEKIDPVGNHEGAPGIFAAAQFGAYFDNLKVYPNQ
;
A
#
# COMPACT_ATOMS: atom_id res chain seq x y z
N MET A 1 -51.56 46.08 -27.05
CA MET A 1 -50.17 45.90 -27.51
C MET A 1 -49.45 45.00 -26.53
N LEU A 2 -49.47 43.68 -26.75
CA LEU A 2 -48.63 42.71 -26.04
C LEU A 2 -48.12 41.73 -27.09
N LYS A 3 -46.80 41.65 -27.26
CA LYS A 3 -46.14 40.81 -28.26
C LYS A 3 -45.65 39.50 -27.62
N LYS A 4 -46.28 38.41 -28.07
CA LYS A 4 -45.73 37.10 -28.51
C LYS A 4 -44.65 36.38 -27.66
N CYS A 5 -45.05 35.24 -27.10
CA CYS A 5 -44.31 33.96 -27.07
C CYS A 5 -44.05 33.43 -28.50
N PRO A 6 -43.14 32.44 -28.79
CA PRO A 6 -42.93 31.21 -28.00
C PRO A 6 -41.53 30.51 -28.05
N LEU A 7 -41.49 29.34 -27.37
CA LEU A 7 -40.69 28.11 -27.59
C LEU A 7 -39.27 28.00 -27.01
N LEU A 8 -39.16 27.18 -25.96
CA LEU A 8 -37.93 26.65 -25.38
C LEU A 8 -37.65 25.27 -26.01
N ILE A 9 -36.51 25.11 -26.69
CA ILE A 9 -35.96 23.82 -27.10
C ILE A 9 -34.75 23.54 -26.19
N ALA A 10 -34.77 22.39 -25.52
CA ALA A 10 -33.68 21.90 -24.69
C ALA A 10 -32.49 21.47 -25.57
N LEU A 11 -31.30 22.01 -25.32
CA LEU A 11 -30.06 21.57 -25.93
C LEU A 11 -29.26 20.76 -24.90
N VAL A 12 -29.06 19.48 -25.18
CA VAL A 12 -28.11 18.60 -24.49
C VAL A 12 -26.70 19.04 -24.89
N ALA A 13 -25.96 19.67 -23.98
CA ALA A 13 -24.57 20.03 -24.19
C ALA A 13 -23.66 18.87 -23.74
N GLY A 14 -23.09 18.17 -24.72
CA GLY A 14 -21.99 17.24 -24.50
C GLY A 14 -20.73 18.00 -24.08
N ILE A 15 -20.17 17.63 -22.93
CA ILE A 15 -18.91 18.16 -22.43
C ILE A 15 -17.78 17.51 -23.23
N THR A 16 -17.25 18.23 -24.21
CA THR A 16 -15.96 17.92 -24.82
C THR A 16 -14.89 18.51 -23.89
N ALA A 17 -14.21 17.65 -23.12
CA ALA A 17 -13.07 18.07 -22.31
C ALA A 17 -11.92 18.47 -23.23
N LEU A 18 -11.66 19.77 -23.36
CA LEU A 18 -10.42 20.28 -23.94
C LEU A 18 -9.27 19.94 -22.98
N VAL A 19 -8.43 18.99 -23.38
CA VAL A 19 -7.14 18.71 -22.75
C VAL A 19 -6.21 19.86 -23.13
N SER A 20 -6.19 20.92 -22.31
CA SER A 20 -5.15 21.95 -22.39
C SER A 20 -3.85 21.38 -21.82
N GLY A 21 -2.82 21.32 -22.66
CA GLY A 21 -1.51 20.77 -22.35
C GLY A 21 -0.91 21.34 -21.07
N ILE A 22 -0.75 20.48 -20.06
CA ILE A 22 0.09 20.74 -18.90
C ILE A 22 1.53 20.52 -19.36
N ASN A 23 2.34 21.57 -19.35
CA ASN A 23 3.80 21.45 -19.49
C ASN A 23 4.33 20.63 -18.31
N THR A 24 4.54 19.34 -18.51
CA THR A 24 5.13 18.39 -17.55
C THR A 24 6.63 18.65 -17.43
N ARG A 25 7.02 19.64 -16.64
CA ARG A 25 8.37 19.64 -16.05
C ARG A 25 8.39 18.60 -14.94
N VAL A 26 8.60 17.34 -15.31
CA VAL A 26 8.93 16.29 -14.34
C VAL A 26 10.41 16.43 -14.03
N SER A 27 10.74 17.02 -12.89
CA SER A 27 12.11 17.09 -12.39
C SER A 27 12.35 15.83 -11.58
N ALA A 28 13.08 14.86 -12.12
CA ALA A 28 13.27 13.59 -11.41
C ALA A 28 14.36 13.61 -10.32
N ASP A 29 14.68 14.77 -9.78
CA ASP A 29 15.05 14.91 -8.37
C ASP A 29 14.48 16.29 -8.01
N GLY A 30 13.53 16.36 -7.09
CA GLY A 30 13.02 17.64 -6.61
C GLY A 30 13.93 18.15 -5.49
N PRO A 31 14.10 19.48 -5.30
CA PRO A 31 14.70 19.96 -4.07
C PRO A 31 13.84 19.50 -2.89
N GLN A 32 14.42 18.73 -1.96
CA GLN A 32 13.76 18.40 -0.71
C GLN A 32 13.90 19.59 0.23
N ARG A 33 12.81 20.34 0.33
CA ARG A 33 12.70 21.48 1.24
C ARG A 33 11.56 21.25 2.22
N VAL A 34 11.92 21.09 3.48
CA VAL A 34 10.95 20.99 4.58
C VAL A 34 11.24 22.08 5.57
N ALA A 35 10.24 22.93 5.85
CA ALA A 35 10.41 24.03 6.79
C ALA A 35 10.67 23.50 8.21
N LEU A 36 11.49 24.21 8.98
CA LEU A 36 11.61 23.93 10.41
C LEU A 36 10.25 24.18 11.07
N GLY A 37 9.71 23.17 11.74
CA GLY A 37 8.35 23.21 12.27
C GLY A 37 7.39 22.23 11.62
N ASP A 38 7.74 21.67 10.45
CA ASP A 38 6.95 20.65 9.78
C ASP A 38 7.51 19.24 10.05
N TRP A 39 6.58 18.30 10.18
CA TRP A 39 6.78 16.86 10.36
C TRP A 39 5.92 16.11 9.34
N PRO A 40 6.24 16.19 8.04
CA PRO A 40 5.34 15.76 6.96
C PRO A 40 5.19 14.23 6.83
N GLU A 41 6.00 13.46 7.56
CA GLU A 41 6.12 12.00 7.45
C GLU A 41 6.20 11.32 8.81
N ALA A 42 5.87 10.03 8.88
CA ALA A 42 5.80 9.26 10.13
C ALA A 42 7.08 9.35 10.98
N ARG A 43 8.23 9.38 10.32
CA ARG A 43 9.57 9.46 10.93
C ARG A 43 10.17 10.87 10.85
N GLY A 44 9.35 11.87 10.53
CA GLY A 44 9.77 13.26 10.44
C GLY A 44 10.49 13.60 9.14
N PRO A 45 10.99 14.84 9.04
CA PRO A 45 11.42 15.43 7.78
C PRO A 45 12.66 14.76 7.14
N ASN A 46 13.46 14.00 7.92
CA ASN A 46 14.63 13.24 7.44
C ASN A 46 14.37 11.72 7.36
N HIS A 47 13.14 11.26 7.60
CA HIS A 47 12.78 9.84 7.68
C HIS A 47 13.47 9.02 8.81
N ASP A 48 14.22 9.66 9.71
CA ASP A 48 15.09 9.00 10.69
C ASP A 48 14.63 9.12 12.15
N GLY A 49 13.48 9.76 12.39
CA GLY A 49 12.92 10.01 13.72
C GLY A 49 13.59 11.13 14.49
N THR A 50 14.33 12.02 13.84
CA THR A 50 15.00 13.15 14.50
C THR A 50 14.31 14.49 14.22
N SER A 51 14.39 15.42 15.19
CA SER A 51 13.98 16.82 15.01
C SER A 51 15.09 17.79 15.37
N LYS A 52 15.18 18.88 14.59
CA LYS A 52 16.05 20.03 14.89
C LYS A 52 15.40 21.05 15.83
N GLU A 53 14.15 20.85 16.22
CA GLU A 53 13.46 21.77 17.14
C GLU A 53 14.04 21.71 18.56
N THR A 54 14.01 22.85 19.26
CA THR A 54 14.53 23.00 20.62
C THR A 54 13.50 23.61 21.58
N GLY A 55 13.77 23.50 22.89
CA GLY A 55 12.90 24.00 23.96
C GLY A 55 11.55 23.30 23.98
N LEU A 56 11.56 22.00 23.71
CA LEU A 56 10.40 21.11 23.76
C LEU A 56 10.07 20.77 25.23
N PRO A 57 8.82 20.39 25.55
CA PRO A 57 8.47 20.04 26.93
C PRO A 57 9.35 18.90 27.48
N GLU A 58 9.74 19.01 28.74
CA GLU A 58 10.46 17.97 29.49
C GLU A 58 9.53 17.12 30.36
N LYS A 59 8.43 17.72 30.83
CA LYS A 59 7.41 17.10 31.68
C LYS A 59 6.05 17.31 31.05
N ILE A 60 5.21 16.28 30.96
CA ILE A 60 3.84 16.36 30.46
C ILE A 60 2.89 15.68 31.45
N ALA A 61 1.63 16.13 31.50
CA ALA A 61 0.57 15.51 32.29
C ALA A 61 -0.79 15.72 31.58
N LEU A 62 -1.70 14.73 31.60
CA LEU A 62 -3.00 14.78 30.89
C LEU A 62 -3.96 15.90 31.35
N ASN A 63 -3.62 16.59 32.43
CA ASN A 63 -4.30 17.74 32.99
C ASN A 63 -3.32 18.85 33.40
N GLY A 64 -2.08 18.79 32.89
CA GLY A 64 -1.02 19.74 33.20
C GLY A 64 -1.09 21.02 32.36
N GLU A 65 -0.27 22.00 32.72
CA GLU A 65 -0.24 23.32 32.06
C GLU A 65 0.10 23.27 30.56
N ASN A 66 0.79 22.21 30.13
CA ASN A 66 1.21 21.98 28.76
C ASN A 66 0.37 20.94 28.01
N PHE A 67 -0.71 20.42 28.61
CA PHE A 67 -1.72 19.67 27.87
C PHE A 67 -2.59 20.64 27.09
N LEU A 68 -2.60 20.48 25.75
CA LEU A 68 -3.35 21.38 24.88
C LEU A 68 -4.74 20.83 24.58
N TRP A 69 -4.79 19.59 24.11
CA TRP A 69 -6.04 18.93 23.73
C TRP A 69 -5.85 17.42 23.56
N ARG A 70 -6.99 16.71 23.60
CA ARG A 70 -7.16 15.33 23.13
C ARG A 70 -8.32 15.30 22.13
N ALA A 71 -8.07 14.79 20.93
CA ALA A 71 -9.10 14.48 19.95
C ALA A 71 -9.45 12.99 20.03
N PRO A 72 -10.73 12.58 20.10
CA PRO A 72 -11.14 11.20 20.34
C PRO A 72 -11.09 10.33 19.06
N TYR A 73 -9.97 10.40 18.33
CA TYR A 73 -9.79 9.79 17.02
C TYR A 73 -8.47 9.02 16.96
N GLY A 74 -8.33 8.02 17.84
CA GLY A 74 -7.13 7.19 17.91
C GLY A 74 -6.98 6.22 16.74
N GLY A 75 -5.84 5.53 16.74
CA GLY A 75 -5.46 4.58 15.71
C GLY A 75 -4.08 3.98 15.96
N ARG A 76 -3.51 3.36 14.94
CA ARG A 76 -2.14 2.81 14.98
C ARG A 76 -1.13 3.68 14.25
N SER A 77 -1.62 4.56 13.39
CA SER A 77 -0.87 5.45 12.51
C SER A 77 -0.10 6.51 13.28
N ALA A 78 1.11 6.86 12.81
CA ALA A 78 1.84 8.01 13.33
C ALA A 78 1.13 9.29 12.89
N PRO A 79 0.89 10.26 13.79
CA PRO A 79 0.45 11.56 13.34
C PRO A 79 1.56 12.23 12.53
N VAL A 80 1.18 12.90 11.46
CA VAL A 80 2.06 13.82 10.72
C VAL A 80 1.54 15.24 10.87
N VAL A 81 2.43 16.22 10.93
CA VAL A 81 2.07 17.62 11.18
C VAL A 81 2.66 18.49 10.10
N PHE A 82 1.82 19.22 9.37
CA PHE A 82 2.26 20.12 8.31
C PHE A 82 1.49 21.44 8.43
N GLY A 83 2.21 22.55 8.53
CA GLY A 83 1.65 23.87 8.77
C GLY A 83 0.86 23.94 10.09
N ASN A 84 -0.47 24.01 10.00
CA ASN A 84 -1.38 24.03 11.17
C ASN A 84 -2.35 22.84 11.18
N ARG A 85 -1.92 21.71 10.61
CA ARG A 85 -2.74 20.50 10.47
C ARG A 85 -2.01 19.30 11.04
N VAL A 86 -2.73 18.47 11.79
CA VAL A 86 -2.31 17.13 12.18
C VAL A 86 -3.11 16.15 11.34
N TYR A 87 -2.44 15.26 10.61
CA TYR A 87 -3.06 14.23 9.80
C TYR A 87 -2.84 12.87 10.43
N VAL A 88 -3.89 12.06 10.45
CA VAL A 88 -3.84 10.66 10.89
C VAL A 88 -4.68 9.79 9.95
N GLU A 89 -4.26 8.54 9.78
CA GLU A 89 -5.03 7.48 9.14
C GLU A 89 -5.55 6.53 10.22
N ASN A 90 -6.86 6.28 10.25
CA ASN A 90 -7.46 5.47 11.31
C ASN A 90 -8.81 4.87 10.90
N PRO A 91 -9.32 3.86 11.65
CA PRO A 91 -10.67 3.34 11.44
C PRO A 91 -11.76 4.39 11.69
N SER A 92 -12.90 4.22 11.04
CA SER A 92 -14.09 5.06 11.17
C SER A 92 -15.36 4.24 11.07
N GLY A 93 -16.41 4.65 11.77
CA GLY A 93 -17.71 3.96 11.76
C GLY A 93 -17.75 2.75 12.69
N LEU A 94 -18.88 2.04 12.67
CA LEU A 94 -19.13 0.83 13.45
C LEU A 94 -19.96 -0.14 12.60
N PHE A 95 -19.78 -1.45 12.83
CA PHE A 95 -20.56 -2.50 12.17
C PHE A 95 -20.52 -2.36 10.64
N GLU A 96 -21.67 -2.40 9.98
CA GLU A 96 -21.83 -2.20 8.53
C GLU A 96 -21.32 -0.85 7.99
N GLN A 97 -21.05 0.14 8.85
CA GLN A 97 -20.46 1.43 8.46
C GLN A 97 -18.96 1.50 8.72
N GLU A 98 -18.33 0.39 9.12
CA GLU A 98 -16.90 0.36 9.41
C GLU A 98 -16.08 0.56 8.13
N GLN A 99 -15.16 1.52 8.19
CA GLN A 99 -14.39 2.08 7.08
C GLN A 99 -13.00 2.47 7.60
N GLU A 100 -12.12 2.86 6.69
CA GLU A 100 -10.90 3.60 7.02
C GLU A 100 -11.06 5.06 6.61
N ARG A 101 -10.25 5.95 7.20
CA ARG A 101 -10.24 7.35 6.83
C ARG A 101 -8.86 7.96 6.97
N VAL A 102 -8.66 9.03 6.20
CA VAL A 102 -7.66 10.07 6.48
C VAL A 102 -8.39 11.27 7.07
N MET A 103 -7.87 11.84 8.14
CA MET A 103 -8.45 13.05 8.72
C MET A 103 -7.41 14.13 8.97
N ALA A 104 -7.85 15.39 8.91
CA ALA A 104 -7.07 16.54 9.32
C ALA A 104 -7.69 17.18 10.57
N LEU A 105 -6.86 17.36 11.60
CA LEU A 105 -7.18 18.10 12.81
C LEU A 105 -6.47 19.45 12.78
N ASP A 106 -7.07 20.45 13.39
CA ASP A 106 -6.42 21.72 13.65
C ASP A 106 -5.35 21.53 14.74
N ALA A 107 -4.10 21.88 14.45
CA ALA A 107 -2.98 21.57 15.35
C ALA A 107 -3.01 22.36 16.67
N ASP A 108 -3.74 23.47 16.73
CA ASP A 108 -3.88 24.30 17.93
C ASP A 108 -5.05 23.85 18.82
N THR A 109 -6.11 23.28 18.24
CA THR A 109 -7.36 23.00 18.96
C THR A 109 -7.80 21.53 18.96
N GLY A 110 -7.21 20.68 18.13
CA GLY A 110 -7.61 19.28 17.97
C GLY A 110 -8.97 19.08 17.29
N LYS A 111 -9.61 20.16 16.81
CA LYS A 111 -10.90 20.08 16.13
C LYS A 111 -10.73 19.49 14.74
N VAL A 112 -11.70 18.68 14.31
CA VAL A 112 -11.75 18.17 12.94
C VAL A 112 -11.90 19.33 11.98
N VAL A 113 -11.01 19.37 10.99
CA VAL A 113 -11.06 20.30 9.85
C VAL A 113 -11.80 19.62 8.72
N TRP A 114 -11.37 18.40 8.38
CA TRP A 114 -12.03 17.53 7.40
C TRP A 114 -11.68 16.06 7.69
N GLU A 115 -12.51 15.16 7.16
CA GLU A 115 -12.22 13.72 7.08
C GLU A 115 -12.62 13.19 5.70
N TYR A 116 -11.87 12.22 5.19
CA TYR A 116 -12.17 11.50 3.96
C TYR A 116 -12.24 10.01 4.29
N LYS A 117 -13.43 9.41 4.15
CA LYS A 117 -13.72 8.01 4.45
C LYS A 117 -13.73 7.18 3.19
N PHE A 118 -13.22 5.96 3.27
CA PHE A 118 -13.22 5.01 2.17
C PHE A 118 -13.35 3.58 2.72
N ASN A 119 -13.91 2.69 1.89
CA ASN A 119 -14.15 1.31 2.29
C ASN A 119 -12.86 0.48 2.25
N ILE A 120 -12.84 -0.53 3.10
CA ILE A 120 -11.95 -1.69 2.95
C ILE A 120 -12.78 -2.80 2.33
N PHE A 121 -12.17 -3.52 1.39
CA PHE A 121 -12.77 -4.65 0.70
C PHE A 121 -11.70 -5.66 0.32
N GLN A 122 -12.09 -6.90 0.09
CA GLN A 122 -11.23 -7.99 -0.39
C GLN A 122 -9.92 -8.12 0.41
N SER A 123 -9.96 -7.77 1.69
CA SER A 123 -8.81 -7.71 2.58
C SER A 123 -8.94 -8.70 3.72
N ASP A 124 -7.81 -9.22 4.19
CA ASP A 124 -7.72 -10.15 5.31
C ASP A 124 -7.40 -9.40 6.62
N VAL A 125 -7.29 -8.06 6.57
CA VAL A 125 -7.08 -7.20 7.72
C VAL A 125 -8.37 -7.06 8.52
N PRO A 126 -8.43 -7.42 9.80
CA PRO A 126 -9.60 -7.14 10.63
C PRO A 126 -9.64 -5.66 11.04
N ALA A 127 -10.82 -5.12 11.26
CA ALA A 127 -11.01 -3.69 11.43
C ALA A 127 -10.21 -3.04 12.59
N HIS A 128 -10.09 -3.73 13.72
CA HIS A 128 -9.28 -3.28 14.86
C HIS A 128 -7.75 -3.24 14.59
N ARG A 129 -7.31 -3.69 13.40
CA ARG A 129 -5.92 -3.68 12.93
C ARG A 129 -5.69 -2.78 11.71
N VAL A 130 -6.67 -1.99 11.34
CA VAL A 130 -6.57 -1.00 10.25
C VAL A 130 -5.79 0.23 10.69
N GLY A 131 -5.20 0.97 9.74
CA GLY A 131 -4.45 2.20 10.00
C GLY A 131 -3.03 2.00 10.55
N TRP A 132 -2.30 0.97 10.11
CA TRP A 132 -0.87 0.82 10.43
C TRP A 132 0.00 1.81 9.66
N ALA A 133 -0.25 1.96 8.36
CA ALA A 133 0.43 2.97 7.57
C ALA A 133 0.12 4.38 8.10
N SER A 134 1.04 5.29 7.83
CA SER A 134 0.89 6.70 8.15
C SER A 134 0.82 7.51 6.86
N PRO A 135 -0.03 8.56 6.82
CA PRO A 135 -0.07 9.42 5.66
C PRO A 135 1.23 10.22 5.53
N VAL A 136 1.52 10.69 4.33
CA VAL A 136 2.59 11.65 4.04
C VAL A 136 2.04 12.90 3.40
N VAL A 137 2.59 14.07 3.75
CA VAL A 137 2.26 15.35 3.14
C VAL A 137 3.40 15.79 2.23
N ASP A 138 3.12 16.07 0.96
CA ASP A 138 4.09 16.66 0.04
C ASP A 138 4.37 18.12 0.41
N PRO A 139 5.60 18.50 0.80
CA PRO A 139 5.91 19.88 1.16
C PRO A 139 5.74 20.87 0.00
N GLU A 140 5.84 20.40 -1.25
CA GLU A 140 5.69 21.26 -2.44
C GLU A 140 4.21 21.60 -2.72
N THR A 141 3.36 20.58 -2.79
CA THR A 141 1.94 20.77 -3.20
C THR A 141 0.99 20.91 -2.01
N GLY A 142 1.37 20.43 -0.83
CA GLY A 142 0.49 20.26 0.32
C GLY A 142 -0.54 19.14 0.15
N ASN A 143 -0.37 18.27 -0.86
CA ASN A 143 -1.19 17.07 -1.02
C ASN A 143 -0.82 16.01 0.01
N ILE A 144 -1.80 15.18 0.36
CA ILE A 144 -1.71 14.12 1.35
C ILE A 144 -1.86 12.79 0.63
N TYR A 145 -0.94 11.86 0.88
CA TYR A 145 -0.96 10.52 0.33
C TYR A 145 -1.11 9.50 1.45
N ALA A 146 -1.92 8.47 1.21
CA ALA A 146 -2.15 7.39 2.18
C ALA A 146 -2.18 6.03 1.48
N PHE A 147 -1.90 4.97 2.25
CA PHE A 147 -1.95 3.60 1.77
C PHE A 147 -2.66 2.70 2.77
N SER A 148 -3.86 2.29 2.40
CA SER A 148 -4.83 1.72 3.32
C SER A 148 -4.56 0.26 3.70
N GLY A 149 -5.23 -0.22 4.75
CA GLY A 149 -5.27 -1.65 5.10
C GLY A 149 -5.93 -2.54 4.02
N GLY A 150 -6.65 -1.94 3.07
CA GLY A 150 -7.19 -2.58 1.87
C GLY A 150 -6.24 -2.57 0.66
N ALA A 151 -5.02 -2.02 0.80
CA ALA A 151 -4.09 -1.75 -0.28
C ALA A 151 -4.62 -0.75 -1.32
N GLU A 152 -5.30 0.28 -0.87
CA GLU A 152 -5.72 1.42 -1.68
C GLU A 152 -4.70 2.55 -1.53
N ALA A 153 -4.17 3.05 -2.66
CA ALA A 153 -3.30 4.22 -2.71
C ALA A 153 -4.12 5.43 -3.13
N LEU A 154 -4.09 6.50 -2.34
CA LEU A 154 -4.91 7.69 -2.57
C LEU A 154 -4.12 8.97 -2.41
N CYS A 155 -4.54 10.00 -3.15
CA CYS A 155 -4.07 11.37 -3.00
C CYS A 155 -5.26 12.29 -2.68
N LEU A 156 -5.14 13.04 -1.60
CA LEU A 156 -6.06 14.12 -1.22
C LEU A 156 -5.34 15.46 -1.36
N ASN A 157 -6.06 16.50 -1.75
CA ASN A 157 -5.52 17.85 -1.63
C ASN A 157 -5.60 18.35 -0.18
N LYS A 158 -5.01 19.52 0.09
CA LYS A 158 -5.01 20.17 1.42
C LYS A 158 -6.40 20.35 2.07
N ASP A 159 -7.46 20.38 1.25
CA ASP A 159 -8.85 20.55 1.68
C ASP A 159 -9.58 19.20 1.88
N GLY A 160 -8.86 18.07 1.76
CA GLY A 160 -9.40 16.73 1.96
C GLY A 160 -10.16 16.17 0.76
N LYS A 161 -10.06 16.81 -0.42
CA LYS A 161 -10.72 16.33 -1.64
C LYS A 161 -9.84 15.33 -2.38
N LEU A 162 -10.44 14.25 -2.85
CA LEU A 162 -9.77 13.25 -3.68
C LEU A 162 -9.24 13.88 -4.97
N VAL A 163 -7.96 13.63 -5.25
CA VAL A 163 -7.27 14.00 -6.50
C VAL A 163 -7.19 12.78 -7.41
N TRP A 164 -6.69 11.66 -6.88
CA TRP A 164 -6.65 10.37 -7.58
C TRP A 164 -6.66 9.22 -6.57
N HIS A 165 -7.02 8.03 -7.07
CA HIS A 165 -7.16 6.80 -6.31
C HIS A 165 -6.73 5.60 -7.17
N ARG A 166 -6.00 4.65 -6.58
CA ARG A 166 -5.56 3.39 -7.22
C ARG A 166 -5.81 2.22 -6.28
N SER A 167 -6.46 1.17 -6.79
CA SER A 167 -6.68 -0.06 -6.01
C SER A 167 -5.56 -1.05 -6.29
N ILE A 168 -4.52 -1.02 -5.46
CA ILE A 168 -3.42 -2.00 -5.58
C ILE A 168 -3.92 -3.39 -5.20
N GLY A 169 -4.94 -3.46 -4.34
CA GLY A 169 -5.73 -4.65 -4.07
C GLY A 169 -6.24 -5.35 -5.33
N GLU A 170 -6.81 -4.62 -6.30
CA GLU A 170 -7.38 -5.21 -7.52
C GLU A 170 -6.38 -5.21 -8.70
N GLU A 171 -5.65 -4.11 -8.90
CA GLU A 171 -4.72 -3.95 -10.03
C GLU A 171 -3.53 -4.91 -9.97
N PHE A 172 -3.12 -5.28 -8.75
CA PHE A 172 -1.97 -6.14 -8.46
C PHE A 172 -2.29 -7.27 -7.45
N ALA A 173 -3.57 -7.54 -7.15
CA ALA A 173 -3.96 -8.62 -6.23
C ALA A 173 -3.14 -8.59 -4.92
N ALA A 174 -3.08 -7.41 -4.29
CA ALA A 174 -2.25 -7.20 -3.12
C ALA A 174 -2.59 -8.21 -2.02
N PHE A 175 -1.55 -8.79 -1.44
CA PHE A 175 -1.66 -9.76 -0.37
C PHE A 175 -1.70 -9.04 0.98
N THR A 176 -2.88 -9.04 1.59
CA THR A 176 -3.10 -8.54 2.95
C THR A 176 -3.14 -9.70 3.93
N THR A 177 -2.82 -9.44 5.20
CA THR A 177 -2.83 -10.47 6.25
C THR A 177 -3.56 -9.98 7.49
N HIS A 178 -3.95 -10.90 8.36
CA HIS A 178 -4.53 -10.58 9.68
C HIS A 178 -3.65 -9.63 10.52
N GLY A 179 -2.35 -9.48 10.21
CA GLY A 179 -1.48 -8.50 10.87
C GLY A 179 -1.91 -7.05 10.66
N GLY A 180 -2.54 -6.73 9.52
CA GLY A 180 -2.87 -5.35 9.14
C GLY A 180 -1.69 -4.52 8.65
N ARG A 181 -0.50 -5.11 8.57
CA ARG A 181 0.75 -4.40 8.24
C ARG A 181 0.71 -3.94 6.79
N THR A 182 0.72 -2.63 6.61
CA THR A 182 0.92 -1.92 5.34
C THR A 182 2.03 -0.90 5.52
N GLN A 183 2.70 -0.58 4.43
CA GLN A 183 3.85 0.32 4.44
C GLN A 183 3.40 1.76 4.22
N SER A 184 4.00 2.70 4.95
CA SER A 184 3.71 4.13 4.76
C SER A 184 4.25 4.59 3.39
N PRO A 185 3.51 5.42 2.63
CA PRO A 185 4.03 6.01 1.40
C PRO A 185 5.23 6.92 1.68
N ILE A 186 6.09 7.10 0.69
CA ILE A 186 7.22 8.03 0.73
C ILE A 186 7.30 8.85 -0.55
N ILE A 187 7.78 10.08 -0.45
CA ILE A 187 7.85 11.03 -1.57
C ILE A 187 9.29 11.24 -1.98
N ASP A 188 9.54 11.17 -3.29
CA ASP A 188 10.82 11.56 -3.87
C ASP A 188 10.61 12.30 -5.19
N GLY A 189 10.89 13.61 -5.18
CA GLY A 189 10.65 14.49 -6.32
C GLY A 189 9.18 14.49 -6.74
N ASP A 190 8.92 14.02 -7.96
CA ASP A 190 7.58 13.93 -8.53
C ASP A 190 6.89 12.58 -8.26
N LEU A 191 7.53 11.70 -7.49
CA LEU A 191 7.01 10.37 -7.20
C LEU A 191 6.44 10.29 -5.78
N VAL A 192 5.33 9.58 -5.65
CA VAL A 192 4.94 8.92 -4.40
C VAL A 192 5.10 7.42 -4.58
N ILE A 193 5.75 6.77 -3.62
CA ILE A 193 6.16 5.36 -3.72
C ILE A 193 5.54 4.60 -2.55
N VAL A 194 4.90 3.48 -2.86
CA VAL A 194 4.40 2.51 -1.86
C VAL A 194 5.06 1.16 -2.09
N SER A 195 5.03 0.29 -1.08
CA SER A 195 5.47 -1.09 -1.21
C SER A 195 4.48 -2.06 -0.58
N ALA A 196 4.31 -3.22 -1.23
CA ALA A 196 3.45 -4.27 -0.76
C ALA A 196 3.86 -5.63 -1.34
N ALA A 197 3.46 -6.71 -0.65
CA ALA A 197 3.45 -8.05 -1.22
C ALA A 197 2.32 -8.13 -2.25
N ILE A 198 2.67 -8.08 -3.54
CA ILE A 198 1.69 -8.03 -4.63
C ILE A 198 1.97 -9.11 -5.66
N SER A 199 0.95 -9.48 -6.43
CA SER A 199 1.08 -10.26 -7.66
C SER A 199 0.88 -9.32 -8.87
N SER A 200 0.89 -9.87 -10.07
CA SER A 200 0.49 -9.12 -11.27
C SER A 200 0.05 -10.10 -12.35
N TRP A 201 0.31 -9.79 -13.61
CA TRP A 201 0.07 -10.65 -14.77
C TRP A 201 1.39 -10.85 -15.55
N GLY A 202 1.38 -11.81 -16.47
CA GLY A 202 2.54 -12.12 -17.31
C GLY A 202 3.78 -12.50 -16.50
N THR A 203 4.94 -11.96 -16.87
CA THR A 203 6.22 -12.23 -16.19
C THR A 203 6.29 -11.75 -14.75
N MET A 204 5.37 -10.87 -14.33
CA MET A 204 5.25 -10.40 -12.94
C MET A 204 4.08 -11.07 -12.19
N ALA A 205 3.49 -12.13 -12.73
CA ALA A 205 2.36 -12.82 -12.11
C ALA A 205 2.71 -13.41 -10.74
N ASN A 206 3.95 -13.87 -10.57
CA ASN A 206 4.41 -14.40 -9.30
C ASN A 206 4.33 -13.35 -8.19
N ARG A 207 3.95 -13.79 -6.99
CA ARG A 207 3.93 -12.91 -5.83
C ARG A 207 5.35 -12.48 -5.45
N SER A 208 5.56 -11.18 -5.28
CA SER A 208 6.81 -10.62 -4.75
C SER A 208 6.51 -9.37 -3.92
N HIS A 209 7.41 -9.00 -3.02
CA HIS A 209 7.30 -7.70 -2.35
C HIS A 209 7.89 -6.64 -3.27
N ARG A 210 7.04 -5.75 -3.80
CA ARG A 210 7.42 -4.79 -4.84
C ARG A 210 7.19 -3.36 -4.38
N PHE A 211 7.94 -2.46 -4.97
CA PHE A 211 7.66 -1.02 -4.93
C PHE A 211 6.83 -0.64 -6.15
N VAL A 212 5.84 0.22 -5.95
CA VAL A 212 5.05 0.83 -7.01
C VAL A 212 5.19 2.35 -6.85
N ALA A 213 5.76 2.99 -7.87
CA ALA A 213 5.91 4.44 -7.90
C ALA A 213 4.82 5.06 -8.78
N PHE A 214 4.16 6.09 -8.26
CA PHE A 214 3.17 6.86 -8.97
C PHE A 214 3.68 8.27 -9.20
N ASP A 215 3.33 8.85 -10.34
CA ASP A 215 3.37 10.30 -10.49
C ASP A 215 2.43 10.92 -9.44
N LYS A 216 2.99 11.76 -8.56
CA LYS A 216 2.28 12.25 -7.37
C LYS A 216 1.06 13.11 -7.70
N ARG A 217 0.96 13.64 -8.92
CA ARG A 217 -0.14 14.54 -9.33
C ARG A 217 -1.25 13.80 -10.06
N THR A 218 -0.93 12.74 -10.77
CA THR A 218 -1.87 12.03 -11.65
C THR A 218 -2.26 10.64 -11.14
N GLY A 219 -1.40 10.00 -10.34
CA GLY A 219 -1.57 8.61 -9.93
C GLY A 219 -1.17 7.60 -11.01
N ASP A 220 -0.54 8.05 -12.11
CA ASP A 220 0.00 7.18 -13.15
C ASP A 220 1.19 6.37 -12.62
N ILE A 221 1.22 5.06 -12.90
CA ILE A 221 2.31 4.19 -12.44
C ILE A 221 3.55 4.44 -13.31
N VAL A 222 4.63 4.92 -12.69
CA VAL A 222 5.89 5.27 -13.34
C VAL A 222 6.83 4.08 -13.44
N TYR A 223 6.91 3.27 -12.38
CA TYR A 223 7.61 1.98 -12.40
C TYR A 223 7.03 1.00 -11.37
N VAL A 224 7.28 -0.29 -11.59
CA VAL A 224 7.11 -1.36 -10.60
C VAL A 224 8.46 -2.05 -10.42
N ALA A 225 9.01 -2.04 -9.20
CA ALA A 225 10.34 -2.59 -8.92
C ALA A 225 10.26 -3.80 -7.97
N ASN A 226 11.10 -4.81 -8.25
CA ASN A 226 11.20 -6.02 -7.44
C ASN A 226 12.66 -6.27 -7.01
N PRO A 227 13.19 -5.53 -6.01
CA PRO A 227 14.59 -5.67 -5.60
C PRO A 227 14.85 -6.89 -4.70
N GLY A 228 13.77 -7.46 -4.13
CA GLY A 228 13.80 -8.61 -3.24
C GLY A 228 13.39 -9.92 -3.90
N GLY A 229 13.28 -10.94 -3.08
CA GLY A 229 12.88 -12.28 -3.45
C GLY A 229 11.41 -12.59 -3.12
N ARG A 230 11.16 -13.89 -2.91
CA ARG A 230 9.86 -14.40 -2.51
C ARG A 230 9.49 -13.87 -1.11
N PRO A 231 8.30 -13.27 -0.92
CA PRO A 231 7.85 -12.86 0.39
C PRO A 231 7.39 -14.08 1.21
N TYR A 232 7.71 -14.05 2.49
CA TYR A 232 7.25 -14.98 3.52
C TYR A 232 6.17 -14.37 4.41
N ASP A 233 6.12 -13.04 4.51
CA ASP A 233 5.10 -12.31 5.26
C ASP A 233 4.93 -10.87 4.73
N THR A 234 3.91 -10.16 5.21
CA THR A 234 3.79 -8.70 5.07
C THR A 234 4.81 -7.97 5.96
N ALA A 235 5.35 -6.86 5.48
CA ALA A 235 6.37 -6.05 6.15
C ALA A 235 5.78 -4.72 6.66
N TYR A 236 6.50 -4.07 7.58
CA TYR A 236 6.11 -2.78 8.17
C TYR A 236 7.26 -1.75 8.26
N ALA A 237 8.49 -2.11 7.86
CA ALA A 237 9.63 -1.21 7.94
C ALA A 237 9.39 0.16 7.28
N TRP A 238 9.52 1.24 8.05
CA TRP A 238 9.47 2.59 7.49
C TRP A 238 10.60 2.80 6.46
N PRO A 239 10.29 3.33 5.26
CA PRO A 239 11.28 3.63 4.26
C PRO A 239 12.12 4.85 4.67
N ILE A 240 13.38 4.87 4.25
CA ILE A 240 14.23 6.07 4.32
C ILE A 240 14.77 6.42 2.95
N ILE A 241 15.07 7.71 2.74
CA ILE A 241 15.85 8.18 1.61
C ILE A 241 17.14 8.81 2.11
N THR A 242 18.27 8.44 1.50
CA THR A 242 19.56 9.05 1.79
C THR A 242 20.46 9.04 0.56
N SER A 243 21.50 9.87 0.56
CA SER A 243 22.48 9.95 -0.51
C SER A 243 23.82 9.38 -0.07
N ILE A 244 24.30 8.35 -0.76
CA ILE A 244 25.60 7.72 -0.49
C ILE A 244 26.45 7.80 -1.76
N ASN A 245 27.65 8.39 -1.66
CA ASN A 245 28.57 8.59 -2.79
C ASN A 245 27.91 9.26 -4.02
N GLY A 246 26.97 10.18 -3.76
CA GLY A 246 26.22 10.91 -4.78
C GLY A 246 25.13 10.10 -5.48
N VAL A 247 24.81 8.89 -5.02
CA VAL A 247 23.65 8.11 -5.46
C VAL A 247 22.54 8.25 -4.41
N ARG A 248 21.36 8.65 -4.86
CA ARG A 248 20.17 8.73 -4.02
C ARG A 248 19.54 7.34 -3.88
N LEU A 249 19.28 6.91 -2.65
CA LEU A 249 18.82 5.56 -2.32
C LEU A 249 17.54 5.63 -1.51
N LEU A 250 16.50 4.93 -1.98
CA LEU A 250 15.37 4.51 -1.17
C LEU A 250 15.74 3.16 -0.52
N ILE A 251 15.67 3.09 0.81
CA ILE A 251 16.05 1.90 1.58
C ILE A 251 14.87 1.45 2.44
N GLN A 252 14.50 0.17 2.36
CA GLN A 252 13.40 -0.38 3.16
C GLN A 252 13.55 -1.89 3.40
N GLY A 253 13.05 -2.36 4.54
CA GLY A 253 12.85 -3.78 4.82
C GLY A 253 11.60 -4.34 4.14
N LEU A 254 11.73 -5.49 3.48
CA LEU A 254 10.67 -6.11 2.69
C LEU A 254 10.25 -7.48 3.25
N GLY A 255 9.21 -8.03 2.65
CA GLY A 255 8.54 -9.27 3.09
C GLY A 255 9.33 -10.56 2.88
N ASP A 256 10.54 -10.49 2.32
CA ASP A 256 11.48 -11.59 2.09
C ASP A 256 12.59 -11.66 3.15
N GLY A 257 12.55 -10.79 4.16
CA GLY A 257 13.53 -10.73 5.25
C GLY A 257 14.80 -9.94 4.89
N GLY A 258 14.77 -9.23 3.76
CA GLY A 258 15.85 -8.35 3.33
C GLY A 258 15.59 -6.88 3.54
N ILE A 259 16.67 -6.14 3.76
CA ILE A 259 16.76 -4.70 3.55
C ILE A 259 17.28 -4.47 2.14
N HIS A 260 16.58 -3.65 1.36
CA HIS A 260 16.90 -3.40 -0.04
C HIS A 260 17.09 -1.92 -0.28
N ALA A 261 18.06 -1.57 -1.12
CA ALA A 261 18.23 -0.23 -1.64
C ALA A 261 17.95 -0.18 -3.15
N ILE A 262 17.14 0.79 -3.56
CA ILE A 262 16.88 1.09 -4.96
C ILE A 262 17.15 2.57 -5.24
N LYS A 263 17.43 2.90 -6.51
CA LYS A 263 17.36 4.28 -6.98
C LYS A 263 15.88 4.69 -7.05
N PRO A 264 15.44 5.72 -6.30
CA PRO A 264 14.01 6.04 -6.17
C PRO A 264 13.34 6.47 -7.49
N GLN A 265 14.10 6.96 -8.46
CA GLN A 265 13.53 7.54 -9.69
C GLN A 265 13.42 6.52 -10.83
N THR A 266 14.22 5.45 -10.78
CA THR A 266 14.25 4.41 -11.80
C THR A 266 13.77 3.05 -11.30
N GLY A 267 13.75 2.82 -9.99
CA GLY A 267 13.46 1.53 -9.39
C GLY A 267 14.60 0.52 -9.47
N GLU A 268 15.75 0.90 -10.03
CA GLU A 268 16.91 0.01 -10.15
C GLU A 268 17.46 -0.38 -8.79
N LYS A 269 17.60 -1.69 -8.55
CA LYS A 269 18.25 -2.23 -7.36
C LYS A 269 19.73 -1.83 -7.33
N VAL A 270 20.18 -1.38 -6.16
CA VAL A 270 21.60 -1.09 -5.89
C VAL A 270 22.23 -2.18 -5.03
N TRP A 271 21.59 -2.53 -3.91
CA TRP A 271 22.06 -3.60 -3.02
C TRP A 271 20.93 -4.29 -2.25
N SER A 272 21.24 -5.46 -1.69
CA SER A 272 20.40 -6.24 -0.76
C SER A 272 21.20 -6.69 0.45
N TYR A 273 20.57 -6.70 1.62
CA TYR A 273 21.07 -7.36 2.83
C TYR A 273 19.96 -8.21 3.45
N VAL A 274 20.00 -9.53 3.24
CA VAL A 274 19.04 -10.47 3.84
C VAL A 274 19.54 -10.86 5.22
N MET A 275 18.75 -10.56 6.24
CA MET A 275 19.17 -10.73 7.65
C MET A 275 18.26 -11.64 8.47
N GLU A 276 17.04 -11.89 8.01
CA GLU A 276 16.04 -12.67 8.75
C GLU A 276 15.22 -13.61 7.86
N LYS A 277 14.53 -14.58 8.46
CA LYS A 277 13.79 -15.60 7.70
C LYS A 277 12.39 -15.19 7.22
N ARG A 278 11.83 -14.07 7.72
CA ARG A 278 10.45 -13.65 7.40
C ARG A 278 10.36 -12.30 6.73
N ALA A 279 10.21 -11.21 7.48
CA ALA A 279 9.89 -9.90 6.93
C ALA A 279 10.47 -8.76 7.77
N GLY A 280 11.06 -7.78 7.06
CA GLY A 280 11.60 -6.54 7.64
C GLY A 280 10.50 -5.66 8.22
N ASN A 281 10.42 -5.59 9.55
CA ASN A 281 9.42 -4.79 10.25
C ASN A 281 10.00 -3.53 10.91
N THR A 282 11.32 -3.42 11.05
CA THR A 282 11.98 -2.23 11.60
C THR A 282 12.52 -1.34 10.48
N GLY A 283 12.42 -0.03 10.66
CA GLY A 283 13.04 0.96 9.79
C GLY A 283 14.56 0.98 9.96
N VAL A 284 15.25 1.35 8.89
CA VAL A 284 16.71 1.57 8.86
C VAL A 284 16.98 3.02 9.27
N VAL A 285 18.11 3.29 9.94
CA VAL A 285 18.61 4.67 10.09
C VAL A 285 20.06 4.78 9.61
N ALA A 286 20.42 5.95 9.08
CA ALA A 286 21.70 6.18 8.42
C ALA A 286 22.57 7.18 9.19
N LYS A 287 23.89 6.94 9.22
CA LYS A 287 24.91 7.94 9.58
C LYS A 287 26.03 7.89 8.55
N GLY A 288 25.99 8.81 7.57
CA GLY A 288 26.87 8.72 6.40
C GLY A 288 26.57 7.45 5.61
N SER A 289 27.58 6.63 5.30
CA SER A 289 27.37 5.33 4.65
C SER A 289 27.02 4.18 5.60
N ILE A 290 27.08 4.40 6.92
CA ILE A 290 26.76 3.36 7.91
C ILE A 290 25.23 3.28 8.06
N MET A 291 24.67 2.12 7.73
CA MET A 291 23.25 1.82 7.90
C MET A 291 23.04 0.93 9.12
N PHE A 292 22.19 1.35 10.04
CA PHE A 292 21.82 0.57 11.22
C PHE A 292 20.56 -0.24 10.92
N VAL A 293 20.65 -1.55 11.17
CA VAL A 293 19.63 -2.54 10.84
C VAL A 293 19.30 -3.37 12.07
N SER A 294 18.06 -3.87 12.14
CA SER A 294 17.63 -4.71 13.26
C SER A 294 16.43 -5.58 12.91
N HIS A 295 16.20 -6.66 13.64
CA HIS A 295 14.98 -7.45 13.53
C HIS A 295 14.62 -8.18 14.83
N GLY A 296 13.41 -8.74 14.86
CA GLY A 296 12.90 -9.59 15.94
C GLY A 296 12.79 -11.07 15.56
N ASP A 297 12.96 -11.42 14.29
CA ASP A 297 12.79 -12.81 13.82
C ASP A 297 14.06 -13.67 13.97
N GLU A 298 13.98 -14.93 13.54
CA GLU A 298 15.10 -15.87 13.52
C GLU A 298 16.22 -15.40 12.58
N ASN A 299 17.45 -15.45 13.07
CA ASN A 299 18.65 -15.20 12.27
C ASN A 299 18.82 -16.30 11.20
N LEU A 300 19.59 -16.01 10.16
CA LEU A 300 19.82 -16.95 9.06
C LEU A 300 20.77 -18.10 9.42
N ASP A 301 21.76 -17.81 10.26
CA ASP A 301 22.89 -18.69 10.58
C ASP A 301 22.78 -19.36 11.96
N VAL A 302 21.93 -18.83 12.85
CA VAL A 302 21.69 -19.36 14.19
C VAL A 302 20.20 -19.34 14.54
N ALA A 303 19.73 -20.29 15.36
CA ALA A 303 18.33 -20.38 15.76
C ALA A 303 17.86 -19.27 16.73
N GLN A 304 18.80 -18.46 17.23
CA GLN A 304 18.49 -17.33 18.10
C GLN A 304 17.67 -16.28 17.35
N ARG A 305 16.70 -15.68 18.02
CA ARG A 305 15.90 -14.58 17.46
C ARG A 305 16.47 -13.22 17.81
N GLY A 306 16.32 -12.30 16.87
CA GLY A 306 16.62 -10.90 17.01
C GLY A 306 18.09 -10.56 16.76
N MET A 307 18.28 -9.37 16.19
CA MET A 307 19.58 -8.80 15.88
C MET A 307 19.51 -7.28 15.85
N VAL A 308 20.61 -6.62 16.21
CA VAL A 308 20.91 -5.23 15.87
C VAL A 308 22.33 -5.17 15.30
N GLY A 309 22.53 -4.39 14.25
CA GLY A 309 23.80 -4.35 13.54
C GLY A 309 23.99 -3.09 12.71
N ALA A 310 25.17 -3.00 12.12
CA ALA A 310 25.48 -1.98 11.12
C ALA A 310 26.08 -2.62 9.87
N ILE A 311 25.74 -2.06 8.71
CA ILE A 311 26.30 -2.43 7.40
C ILE A 311 26.83 -1.18 6.69
N ASP A 312 27.74 -1.38 5.74
CA ASP A 312 28.17 -0.30 4.85
C ASP A 312 27.27 -0.23 3.61
N GLY A 313 26.40 0.78 3.59
CA GLY A 313 25.45 1.06 2.51
C GLY A 313 26.09 1.61 1.23
N SER A 314 27.41 1.81 1.20
CA SER A 314 28.14 2.17 -0.03
C SER A 314 28.44 0.99 -0.96
N GLN A 315 28.26 -0.24 -0.45
CA GLN A 315 28.42 -1.47 -1.22
C GLN A 315 27.36 -1.61 -2.32
N LYS A 316 27.60 -2.52 -3.27
CA LYS A 316 26.67 -2.87 -4.35
C LYS A 316 26.41 -4.37 -4.35
N GLY A 317 25.27 -4.78 -4.89
CA GLY A 317 24.89 -6.20 -4.96
C GLY A 317 24.47 -6.75 -3.59
N ASP A 318 24.67 -8.04 -3.38
CA ASP A 318 24.27 -8.68 -2.11
C ASP A 318 25.35 -8.47 -1.05
N ILE A 319 25.03 -7.68 -0.03
CA ILE A 319 25.86 -7.47 1.17
C ILE A 319 25.81 -8.74 2.03
N LYS A 320 26.98 -9.24 2.44
CA LYS A 320 27.12 -10.46 3.26
C LYS A 320 27.84 -10.24 4.58
N THR A 321 28.32 -9.02 4.83
CA THR A 321 29.12 -8.67 6.01
C THR A 321 28.46 -7.53 6.78
N THR A 322 28.66 -7.56 8.09
CA THR A 322 28.32 -6.47 9.00
C THR A 322 29.60 -5.76 9.44
N LEU A 323 29.49 -4.46 9.74
CA LEU A 323 30.53 -3.70 10.43
C LEU A 323 30.63 -4.14 11.88
N TRP A 324 29.47 -4.40 12.49
CA TRP A 324 29.28 -5.03 13.79
C TRP A 324 27.84 -5.57 13.87
N GLU A 325 27.61 -6.57 14.71
CA GLU A 325 26.28 -7.10 14.99
C GLU A 325 26.19 -7.69 16.41
N HIS A 326 24.98 -7.68 16.96
CA HIS A 326 24.62 -8.35 18.21
C HIS A 326 23.34 -9.13 17.99
N LYS A 327 23.38 -10.44 18.27
CA LYS A 327 22.23 -11.35 18.17
C LYS A 327 21.66 -11.64 19.55
N GLY A 328 20.36 -11.93 19.61
CA GLY A 328 19.68 -12.39 20.84
C GLY A 328 18.76 -11.41 21.51
N THR A 329 18.68 -10.17 21.01
CA THR A 329 17.68 -9.20 21.45
C THR A 329 16.71 -8.96 20.31
N GLN A 330 15.41 -9.13 20.58
CA GLN A 330 14.36 -8.99 19.58
C GLN A 330 13.94 -7.52 19.44
N PHE A 331 14.06 -7.02 18.20
CA PHE A 331 13.56 -5.71 17.77
C PHE A 331 12.54 -5.94 16.64
N GLY A 332 11.31 -6.29 17.00
CA GLY A 332 10.28 -6.70 16.06
C GLY A 332 9.59 -5.56 15.32
N PHE A 333 9.43 -4.40 15.95
CA PHE A 333 8.77 -3.21 15.40
C PHE A 333 9.47 -1.87 15.72
N PRO A 334 10.01 -1.64 16.92
CA PRO A 334 10.52 -0.32 17.29
C PRO A 334 11.78 0.02 16.49
N SER A 335 11.65 1.02 15.63
CA SER A 335 12.77 1.49 14.80
C SER A 335 13.73 2.35 15.62
N PRO A 336 15.05 2.27 15.35
CA PRO A 336 16.07 3.01 16.09
C PRO A 336 16.09 4.50 15.74
N VAL A 337 16.86 5.27 16.52
CA VAL A 337 17.30 6.64 16.18
C VAL A 337 18.81 6.75 16.40
N VAL A 338 19.47 7.59 15.61
CA VAL A 338 20.90 7.86 15.76
C VAL A 338 21.13 9.31 16.21
N ASP A 339 21.83 9.48 17.32
CA ASP A 339 22.39 10.77 17.72
C ASP A 339 23.76 10.90 17.07
N ALA A 340 23.80 11.60 15.94
CA ALA A 340 25.02 11.81 15.19
C ALA A 340 26.08 12.58 16.00
N ALA A 341 25.66 13.54 16.84
CA ALA A 341 26.53 14.38 17.65
C ALA A 341 27.16 13.60 18.81
N ALA A 342 26.38 12.75 19.48
CA ALA A 342 26.87 11.89 20.56
C ALA A 342 27.53 10.58 20.06
N ASN A 343 27.45 10.29 18.76
CA ASN A 343 27.86 9.02 18.15
C ASN A 343 27.14 7.80 18.76
N ARG A 344 25.82 7.89 18.95
CA ARG A 344 25.05 6.86 19.65
C ARG A 344 23.85 6.38 18.85
N LEU A 345 23.66 5.07 18.83
CA LEU A 345 22.43 4.43 18.36
C LEU A 345 21.55 4.13 19.58
N TYR A 346 20.28 4.53 19.50
CA TYR A 346 19.28 4.20 20.51
C TYR A 346 18.19 3.33 19.90
N GLN A 347 17.84 2.24 20.58
CA GLN A 347 16.72 1.39 20.20
C GLN A 347 16.12 0.71 21.42
N ILE A 348 14.82 0.42 21.36
CA ILE A 348 14.11 -0.29 22.41
C ILE A 348 13.79 -1.69 21.91
N SER A 349 14.02 -2.74 22.70
CA SER A 349 13.62 -4.10 22.35
C SER A 349 12.11 -4.33 22.52
N ASP A 350 11.59 -5.44 22.01
CA ASP A 350 10.18 -5.82 22.16
C ASP A 350 9.75 -5.93 23.64
N ALA A 351 10.70 -6.27 24.51
CA ALA A 351 10.51 -6.32 25.96
C ALA A 351 10.66 -4.94 26.65
N ALA A 352 10.61 -3.84 25.89
CA ALA A 352 10.73 -2.47 26.36
C ALA A 352 12.01 -2.17 27.17
N ARG A 353 13.14 -2.76 26.76
CA ARG A 353 14.47 -2.39 27.25
C ARG A 353 15.11 -1.41 26.27
N LEU A 354 15.41 -0.19 26.70
CA LEU A 354 16.10 0.82 25.91
C LEU A 354 17.61 0.57 25.98
N PHE A 355 18.26 0.56 24.83
CA PHE A 355 19.69 0.38 24.69
C PHE A 355 20.34 1.63 24.08
N ALA A 356 21.59 1.85 24.44
CA ALA A 356 22.49 2.79 23.78
C ALA A 356 23.77 2.07 23.36
N TRP A 357 24.11 2.15 22.08
CA TRP A 357 25.38 1.65 21.55
C TRP A 357 26.23 2.78 21.01
N ASP A 358 27.55 2.61 21.06
CA ASP A 358 28.44 3.41 20.22
C ASP A 358 28.17 3.07 18.75
N ALA A 359 27.80 4.07 17.97
CA ALA A 359 27.31 3.87 16.61
C ALA A 359 28.40 3.34 15.66
N ALA A 360 29.69 3.59 15.94
CA ALA A 360 30.78 3.15 15.09
C ALA A 360 31.21 1.70 15.37
N THR A 361 31.26 1.33 16.65
CA THR A 361 31.83 0.05 17.11
C THR A 361 30.79 -0.98 17.51
N GLY A 362 29.53 -0.57 17.70
CA GLY A 362 28.47 -1.42 18.23
C GLY A 362 28.64 -1.73 19.71
N LYS A 363 29.60 -1.15 20.44
CA LYS A 363 29.77 -1.43 21.87
C LYS A 363 28.56 -0.91 22.64
N GLU A 364 27.89 -1.79 23.39
CA GLU A 364 26.84 -1.37 24.33
C GLU A 364 27.44 -0.44 25.38
N ILE A 365 26.84 0.75 25.52
CA ILE A 365 27.23 1.76 26.51
C ILE A 365 26.41 1.55 27.78
N TRP A 366 25.09 1.38 27.62
CA TRP A 366 24.16 1.10 28.70
C TRP A 366 22.83 0.57 28.15
N SER A 367 22.05 -0.08 29.02
CA SER A 367 20.67 -0.46 28.73
C SER A 367 19.81 -0.40 29.99
N GLU A 368 18.55 0.03 29.84
CA GLU A 368 17.61 0.23 30.95
C GLU A 368 16.20 -0.25 30.62
N GLN A 369 15.51 -0.79 31.63
CA GLN A 369 14.14 -1.25 31.50
C GLN A 369 13.17 -0.07 31.65
N ILE A 370 12.38 0.21 30.61
CA ILE A 370 11.47 1.38 30.58
C ILE A 370 9.98 1.01 30.48
N GLY A 371 9.67 -0.26 30.30
CA GLY A 371 8.29 -0.73 30.17
C GLY A 371 8.21 -2.26 30.19
N THR A 372 7.24 -2.82 29.48
CA THR A 372 7.08 -4.29 29.34
C THR A 372 6.94 -4.75 27.90
N VAL A 373 6.27 -3.96 27.05
CA VAL A 373 6.03 -4.28 25.64
C VAL A 373 6.20 -3.03 24.79
N GLN A 374 6.93 -3.13 23.69
CA GLN A 374 7.24 -2.00 22.82
C GLN A 374 6.94 -2.30 21.34
N LYS A 375 6.32 -1.32 20.67
CA LYS A 375 6.16 -1.30 19.20
C LYS A 375 6.48 0.05 18.58
N ALA A 376 6.11 1.15 19.26
CA ALA A 376 6.36 2.48 18.73
C ALA A 376 7.88 2.74 18.56
N PRO A 377 8.29 3.38 17.47
CA PRO A 377 9.68 3.77 17.27
C PRO A 377 10.05 4.97 18.15
N LEU A 378 11.34 5.11 18.44
CA LEU A 378 11.89 6.25 19.19
C LEU A 378 11.85 7.54 18.35
N VAL A 379 11.71 8.69 19.00
CA VAL A 379 11.93 10.00 18.39
C VAL A 379 12.96 10.78 19.21
N LEU A 380 13.97 11.34 18.53
CA LEU A 380 15.05 12.13 19.15
C LEU A 380 14.90 13.60 18.79
N ALA A 381 14.69 14.46 19.78
CA ALA A 381 14.57 15.90 19.58
C ALA A 381 15.03 16.65 20.82
N ASP A 382 15.69 17.80 20.66
CA ASP A 382 16.08 18.67 21.79
C ASP A 382 16.86 17.91 22.90
N GLY A 383 17.74 16.98 22.49
CA GLY A 383 18.51 16.12 23.39
C GLY A 383 17.67 15.14 24.24
N LYS A 384 16.44 14.87 23.83
CA LYS A 384 15.46 14.01 24.52
C LYS A 384 14.92 12.93 23.59
N LEU A 385 14.64 11.77 24.18
CA LEU A 385 13.94 10.65 23.56
C LEU A 385 12.46 10.69 23.95
N TYR A 386 11.59 10.58 22.96
CA TYR A 386 10.13 10.56 23.09
C TYR A 386 9.60 9.21 22.59
N VAL A 387 8.77 8.53 23.38
CA VAL A 387 8.23 7.23 22.99
C VAL A 387 6.93 6.89 23.71
N GLY A 388 5.98 6.30 22.98
CA GLY A 388 4.83 5.61 23.58
C GLY A 388 5.07 4.11 23.68
N THR A 389 4.41 3.43 24.60
CA THR A 389 4.51 1.97 24.78
C THR A 389 3.21 1.28 24.40
N GLU A 390 3.28 -0.01 24.06
CA GLU A 390 2.06 -0.80 23.83
C GLU A 390 1.26 -0.99 25.13
N SER A 391 1.92 -0.88 26.30
CA SER A 391 1.26 -0.85 27.60
C SER A 391 0.56 0.47 27.94
N GLY A 392 0.52 1.43 27.00
CA GLY A 392 -0.20 2.70 27.14
C GLY A 392 0.50 3.73 28.02
N LYS A 393 1.83 3.71 28.06
CA LYS A 393 2.63 4.78 28.67
C LYS A 393 3.22 5.69 27.60
N PHE A 394 3.43 6.96 27.92
CA PHE A 394 4.26 7.86 27.12
C PHE A 394 5.40 8.41 27.99
N LEU A 395 6.64 8.25 27.51
CA LEU A 395 7.84 8.63 28.21
C LEU A 395 8.58 9.77 27.48
N ILE A 396 9.10 10.69 28.27
CA ILE A 396 10.11 11.67 27.85
C ILE A 396 11.37 11.38 28.65
N MET A 397 12.48 11.15 27.96
CA MET A 397 13.72 10.67 28.55
C MET A 397 14.90 11.49 28.05
N ARG A 398 15.91 11.70 28.89
CA ARG A 398 17.17 12.34 28.51
C ARG A 398 18.30 11.31 28.58
N PRO A 399 18.91 10.93 27.45
CA PRO A 399 20.08 10.08 27.47
C PRO A 399 21.26 10.82 28.14
N GLN A 400 21.96 10.15 29.04
CA GLN A 400 23.19 10.62 29.68
C GLN A 400 24.38 9.74 29.26
N ALA A 401 25.57 10.03 29.78
CA ALA A 401 26.79 9.34 29.39
C ALA A 401 26.70 7.81 29.58
N ASN A 402 26.14 7.34 30.70
CA ASN A 402 26.13 5.93 31.14
C ASN A 402 24.75 5.42 31.58
N LYS A 403 23.68 6.20 31.37
CA LYS A 403 22.31 5.89 31.77
C LYS A 403 21.31 6.73 30.98
N VAL A 404 20.02 6.51 31.21
CA VAL A 404 18.94 7.40 30.78
C VAL A 404 18.22 8.00 31.99
N GLU A 405 17.83 9.26 31.90
CA GLU A 405 17.00 9.91 32.92
C GLU A 405 15.56 9.99 32.41
N ILE A 406 14.61 9.41 33.15
CA ILE A 406 13.18 9.58 32.86
C ILE A 406 12.75 10.95 33.38
N LEU A 407 12.46 11.87 32.46
CA LEU A 407 12.00 13.23 32.80
C LEU A 407 10.49 13.26 33.06
N SER A 408 9.73 12.45 32.31
CA SER A 408 8.28 12.36 32.40
C SER A 408 7.81 10.97 32.02
N GLU A 409 6.78 10.52 32.72
CA GLU A 409 6.03 9.31 32.39
C GLU A 409 4.55 9.59 32.65
N ILE A 410 3.70 9.32 31.67
CA ILE A 410 2.24 9.39 31.82
C ILE A 410 1.61 8.09 31.34
N GLU A 411 0.52 7.69 31.99
CA GLU A 411 -0.32 6.59 31.55
C GLU A 411 -1.53 7.14 30.78
N MET A 412 -1.86 6.49 29.67
CA MET A 412 -3.01 6.84 28.83
C MET A 412 -4.33 6.48 29.51
N PRO A 413 -5.44 7.14 29.14
CA PRO A 413 -6.78 6.73 29.55
C PRO A 413 -7.06 5.26 29.26
N ARG A 414 -8.04 4.69 29.97
CA ARG A 414 -8.46 3.30 29.77
C ARG A 414 -9.24 3.17 28.46
N SER A 415 -8.92 2.14 27.69
CA SER A 415 -9.60 1.71 26.47
C SER A 415 -10.94 1.03 26.79
N LYS A 416 -11.68 0.62 25.75
CA LYS A 416 -12.93 -0.13 25.90
C LYS A 416 -12.74 -1.51 26.58
N ASP A 417 -11.53 -2.05 26.51
CA ASP A 417 -11.17 -3.35 27.09
C ASP A 417 -10.60 -3.20 28.51
N ASP A 418 -10.79 -2.04 29.14
CA ASP A 418 -10.29 -1.70 30.48
C ASP A 418 -8.77 -1.90 30.65
N THR A 419 -8.01 -1.50 29.63
CA THR A 419 -6.54 -1.44 29.64
C THR A 419 -6.09 -0.06 29.20
N PRO A 420 -4.94 0.48 29.67
CA PRO A 420 -4.44 1.77 29.15
C PRO A 420 -4.34 1.73 27.61
N GLU A 421 -4.79 2.79 26.94
CA GLU A 421 -4.80 2.86 25.47
C GLU A 421 -3.37 2.66 24.90
N PRO A 422 -3.11 1.59 24.11
CA PRO A 422 -1.80 1.35 23.53
C PRO A 422 -1.34 2.46 22.59
N ILE A 423 -0.01 2.64 22.47
CA ILE A 423 0.62 3.52 21.48
C ILE A 423 1.52 2.67 20.58
N PHE A 424 1.25 2.69 19.27
CA PHE A 424 1.95 1.85 18.29
C PHE A 424 2.92 2.60 17.37
N ALA A 425 2.80 3.92 17.29
CA ALA A 425 3.56 4.75 16.36
C ALA A 425 4.35 5.85 17.07
N GLY A 426 5.32 6.42 16.33
CA GLY A 426 6.19 7.49 16.82
C GLY A 426 5.43 8.78 17.04
N ALA A 427 5.97 9.65 17.90
CA ALA A 427 5.47 11.01 18.05
C ALA A 427 5.89 11.89 16.86
N ALA A 428 5.11 12.93 16.59
CA ALA A 428 5.52 14.04 15.74
C ALA A 428 5.98 15.23 16.58
N ILE A 429 7.10 15.82 16.18
CA ILE A 429 7.65 17.04 16.78
C ILE A 429 7.44 18.18 15.81
N SER A 430 6.62 19.15 16.20
CA SER A 430 6.24 20.26 15.33
C SER A 430 5.84 21.46 16.17
N ARG A 431 6.21 22.67 15.76
CA ARG A 431 5.70 23.94 16.34
C ARG A 431 6.02 24.11 17.84
N GLY A 432 7.12 23.52 18.31
CA GLY A 432 7.51 23.46 19.71
C GLY A 432 6.68 22.50 20.57
N ARG A 433 5.91 21.61 19.92
CA ARG A 433 4.95 20.70 20.55
C ARG A 433 5.26 19.25 20.18
N VAL A 434 4.68 18.35 20.97
CA VAL A 434 4.71 16.90 20.78
C VAL A 434 3.30 16.44 20.48
N PHE A 435 3.12 15.74 19.37
CA PHE A 435 1.87 15.12 18.97
C PHE A 435 2.05 13.60 18.93
N PHE A 436 1.08 12.83 19.42
CA PHE A 436 1.10 11.37 19.30
C PHE A 436 -0.31 10.80 19.30
N ALA A 437 -0.47 9.58 18.79
CA ALA A 437 -1.73 8.86 18.77
C ALA A 437 -1.66 7.60 19.65
N SER A 438 -2.63 7.46 20.55
CA SER A 438 -2.98 6.17 21.14
C SER A 438 -4.05 5.48 20.29
N THR A 439 -4.45 4.26 20.64
CA THR A 439 -5.61 3.61 20.03
C THR A 439 -6.93 4.35 20.25
N GLY A 440 -7.03 5.21 21.28
CA GLY A 440 -8.26 5.91 21.65
C GLY A 440 -8.28 7.41 21.32
N GLY A 441 -7.13 8.06 21.14
CA GLY A 441 -7.09 9.49 20.80
C GLY A 441 -5.79 10.01 20.22
N VAL A 442 -5.84 11.22 19.69
CA VAL A 442 -4.68 12.02 19.27
C VAL A 442 -4.46 13.11 20.32
N TYR A 443 -3.21 13.32 20.71
CA TYR A 443 -2.83 14.21 21.80
C TYR A 443 -1.87 15.28 21.30
N ALA A 444 -1.94 16.46 21.91
CA ALA A 444 -0.95 17.52 21.74
C ALA A 444 -0.48 18.08 23.08
N PHE A 445 0.84 18.17 23.24
CA PHE A 445 1.51 18.75 24.40
C PHE A 445 2.52 19.81 23.99
N GLY A 446 2.64 20.87 24.78
CA GLY A 446 3.63 21.93 24.57
C GLY A 446 3.07 23.32 24.88
N PRO A 447 3.65 24.39 24.32
CA PRO A 447 3.22 25.75 24.61
C PRO A 447 1.84 26.05 23.99
N LYS A 448 1.01 26.81 24.73
CA LYS A 448 -0.30 27.29 24.26
C LYS A 448 -0.16 28.07 22.96
N GLN A 449 0.78 29.00 22.90
CA GLN A 449 1.18 29.67 21.68
C GLN A 449 2.20 28.82 20.92
N ALA A 450 1.89 28.43 19.68
CA ALA A 450 2.82 27.71 18.82
C ALA A 450 4.11 28.52 18.62
N LYS A 451 5.26 27.85 18.62
CA LYS A 451 6.53 28.53 18.31
C LYS A 451 6.56 28.94 16.85
N LYS A 452 6.93 30.19 16.59
CA LYS A 452 7.25 30.65 15.23
C LYS A 452 8.68 30.23 14.91
N LEU A 453 8.81 29.20 14.09
CA LEU A 453 10.10 28.66 13.65
C LEU A 453 10.44 29.23 12.26
N THR A 454 11.72 29.43 12.00
CA THR A 454 12.24 29.94 10.73
C THR A 454 13.43 29.11 10.30
N GLY A 455 13.61 28.93 8.99
CA GLY A 455 14.67 28.10 8.44
C GLY A 455 14.14 26.74 8.01
N TRP A 456 15.08 25.81 7.77
CA TRP A 456 14.80 24.54 7.10
C TRP A 456 15.18 23.36 7.98
N ALA A 457 14.25 22.41 8.13
CA ALA A 457 14.57 21.09 8.63
C ALA A 457 15.41 20.33 7.59
N VAL A 458 15.03 20.43 6.31
CA VAL A 458 15.76 19.90 5.15
C VAL A 458 15.84 20.99 4.08
N ASP A 459 17.01 21.19 3.50
CA ASP A 459 17.27 22.10 2.37
C ASP A 459 18.28 21.44 1.43
N GLU A 460 17.87 20.31 0.85
CA GLU A 460 18.68 19.57 -0.12
C GLU A 460 18.23 19.93 -1.54
N PRO A 461 19.09 20.60 -2.35
CA PRO A 461 18.73 20.90 -3.73
C PRO A 461 18.78 19.65 -4.60
N ALA A 462 17.95 19.64 -5.64
CA ALA A 462 18.06 18.67 -6.72
C ALA A 462 19.46 18.68 -7.33
N VAL A 463 20.07 17.51 -7.51
CA VAL A 463 21.36 17.39 -8.18
C VAL A 463 21.12 17.21 -9.67
N ARG A 464 21.63 18.13 -10.49
CA ARG A 464 21.50 18.02 -11.94
C ARG A 464 22.20 16.77 -12.47
N ALA A 465 21.56 16.07 -13.41
CA ALA A 465 22.19 15.00 -14.16
C ALA A 465 23.24 15.56 -15.13
N GLU A 466 24.45 15.00 -15.09
CA GLU A 466 25.59 15.42 -15.92
C GLU A 466 26.22 14.25 -16.70
N GLY A 467 25.77 13.01 -16.44
CA GLY A 467 26.30 11.81 -17.06
C GLY A 467 25.69 11.49 -18.43
N ALA A 468 26.24 10.46 -19.08
CA ALA A 468 25.62 9.85 -20.25
C ALA A 468 24.34 9.09 -19.86
N PRO A 469 23.36 8.95 -20.77
CA PRO A 469 22.20 8.09 -20.55
C PRO A 469 22.63 6.64 -20.24
N ALA A 470 22.14 6.10 -19.13
CA ALA A 470 22.41 4.73 -18.69
C ALA A 470 21.13 3.92 -18.44
N PHE A 471 19.98 4.58 -18.32
CA PHE A 471 18.69 3.94 -18.11
C PHE A 471 17.62 4.63 -18.96
N LEU A 472 16.73 3.83 -19.55
CA LEU A 472 15.54 4.28 -20.27
C LEU A 472 14.33 3.81 -19.48
N GLN A 473 13.38 4.71 -19.25
CA GLN A 473 12.08 4.42 -18.64
C GLN A 473 10.99 4.72 -19.66
N VAL A 474 9.95 3.89 -19.72
CA VAL A 474 8.69 4.22 -20.40
C VAL A 474 7.63 4.43 -19.32
N SER A 475 7.03 5.61 -19.28
CA SER A 475 5.95 5.90 -18.32
C SER A 475 4.75 6.59 -18.98
N PRO A 476 3.51 6.29 -18.56
CA PRO A 476 3.14 5.28 -17.54
C PRO A 476 3.47 3.83 -17.97
N THR A 477 3.79 2.97 -17.01
CA THR A 477 4.33 1.62 -17.27
C THR A 477 3.33 0.47 -17.07
N GLU A 478 2.17 0.73 -16.49
CA GLU A 478 1.11 -0.25 -16.22
C GLU A 478 -0.24 0.34 -16.61
N LEU A 479 -0.79 -0.13 -17.73
CA LEU A 479 -1.93 0.50 -18.39
C LEU A 479 -3.14 -0.43 -18.49
N TRP A 480 -4.33 0.15 -18.28
CA TRP A 480 -5.60 -0.35 -18.78
C TRP A 480 -6.08 0.64 -19.85
N VAL A 481 -6.41 0.15 -21.04
CA VAL A 481 -6.79 0.99 -22.18
C VAL A 481 -8.00 0.40 -22.89
N ARG A 482 -8.98 1.25 -23.24
CA ARG A 482 -10.12 0.80 -24.06
C ARG A 482 -9.72 0.62 -25.53
N PRO A 483 -10.37 -0.30 -26.26
CA PRO A 483 -10.23 -0.38 -27.71
C PRO A 483 -10.45 1.00 -28.37
N GLY A 484 -9.50 1.43 -29.22
CA GLY A 484 -9.53 2.72 -29.89
C GLY A 484 -9.17 3.95 -29.03
N GLN A 485 -8.96 3.81 -27.72
CA GLN A 485 -8.50 4.91 -26.87
C GLN A 485 -7.00 5.12 -27.03
N SER A 486 -6.60 6.34 -27.38
CA SER A 486 -5.19 6.73 -27.43
C SER A 486 -4.66 7.11 -26.04
N VAL A 487 -3.46 6.63 -25.71
CA VAL A 487 -2.72 6.98 -24.50
C VAL A 487 -1.29 7.39 -24.89
N LYS A 488 -0.80 8.48 -24.29
CA LYS A 488 0.58 8.92 -24.47
C LYS A 488 1.46 8.23 -23.42
N VAL A 489 2.53 7.60 -23.88
CA VAL A 489 3.66 7.14 -23.07
C VAL A 489 4.91 7.95 -23.42
N HIS A 490 5.80 8.10 -22.45
CA HIS A 490 6.97 8.95 -22.52
C HIS A 490 8.23 8.12 -22.35
N ALA A 491 9.21 8.31 -23.24
CA ALA A 491 10.54 7.75 -23.11
C ALA A 491 11.41 8.74 -22.31
N ARG A 492 11.91 8.33 -21.14
CA ARG A 492 12.70 9.19 -20.24
C ARG A 492 14.08 8.60 -20.00
N LEU A 493 15.12 9.41 -20.12
CA LEU A 493 16.50 9.00 -19.94
C LEU A 493 17.04 9.46 -18.59
N PHE A 494 17.78 8.57 -17.95
CA PHE A 494 18.45 8.81 -16.68
C PHE A 494 19.92 8.44 -16.78
N ASP A 495 20.78 9.06 -15.97
CA ASP A 495 22.18 8.68 -15.86
C ASP A 495 22.40 7.46 -14.95
N ASP A 496 23.66 7.06 -14.79
CA ASP A 496 24.05 5.86 -14.02
C ASP A 496 23.73 5.97 -12.52
N LYS A 497 23.50 7.19 -12.02
CA LYS A 497 23.08 7.48 -10.65
C LYS A 497 21.57 7.55 -10.49
N GLY A 498 20.81 7.39 -11.58
CA GLY A 498 19.34 7.44 -11.57
C GLY A 498 18.79 8.87 -11.64
N ARG A 499 19.61 9.86 -12.00
CA ARG A 499 19.17 11.26 -12.12
C ARG A 499 18.59 11.48 -13.51
N PHE A 500 17.48 12.19 -13.60
CA PHE A 500 16.83 12.42 -14.89
C PHE A 500 17.59 13.42 -15.77
N LEU A 501 17.78 13.03 -17.02
CA LEU A 501 18.46 13.81 -18.04
C LEU A 501 17.46 14.61 -18.87
N ARG A 502 16.48 13.91 -19.49
CA ARG A 502 15.48 14.48 -20.39
C ARG A 502 14.44 13.43 -20.81
N GLU A 503 13.33 13.93 -21.35
CA GLU A 503 12.44 13.13 -22.21
C GLU A 503 13.06 13.01 -23.61
N GLU A 504 12.96 11.83 -24.22
CA GLU A 504 13.57 11.51 -25.52
C GLU A 504 12.50 11.44 -26.62
N GLY A 505 12.40 12.51 -27.38
CA GLY A 505 11.44 12.63 -28.48
C GLY A 505 11.77 11.78 -29.71
N LYS A 506 12.97 11.19 -29.80
CA LYS A 506 13.41 10.37 -30.96
C LYS A 506 13.46 8.87 -30.66
N ALA A 507 12.80 8.41 -29.59
CA ALA A 507 12.70 6.99 -29.29
C ALA A 507 11.98 6.23 -30.40
N THR A 508 12.46 5.03 -30.73
CA THR A 508 11.76 4.11 -31.64
C THR A 508 10.77 3.26 -30.86
N TRP A 509 9.55 3.12 -31.38
CA TRP A 509 8.45 2.44 -30.69
C TRP A 509 7.99 1.19 -31.42
N SER A 510 7.62 0.15 -30.67
CA SER A 510 7.02 -1.07 -31.23
C SER A 510 6.05 -1.72 -30.25
N LEU A 511 5.13 -2.53 -30.75
CA LEU A 511 4.20 -3.33 -29.96
C LEU A 511 4.60 -4.81 -29.96
N ASP A 512 4.36 -5.50 -28.86
CA ASP A 512 4.50 -6.95 -28.72
C ASP A 512 3.27 -7.51 -27.99
N GLY A 513 2.60 -8.50 -28.59
CA GLY A 513 1.35 -9.04 -28.05
C GLY A 513 0.16 -8.07 -28.06
N LEU A 514 0.24 -6.94 -28.77
CA LEU A 514 -0.83 -5.94 -28.86
C LEU A 514 -1.18 -5.62 -30.31
N LYS A 515 -2.46 -5.74 -30.65
CA LYS A 515 -3.06 -5.26 -31.90
C LYS A 515 -3.38 -3.77 -31.77
N GLY A 516 -2.73 -2.93 -32.57
CA GLY A 516 -2.93 -1.48 -32.55
C GLY A 516 -1.79 -0.73 -33.24
N THR A 517 -1.63 0.55 -32.90
CA THR A 517 -0.54 1.39 -33.39
C THR A 517 0.18 2.07 -32.23
N VAL A 518 1.47 2.34 -32.39
CA VAL A 518 2.24 3.24 -31.53
C VAL A 518 3.07 4.16 -32.41
N THR A 519 2.79 5.47 -32.35
CA THR A 519 3.51 6.48 -33.14
C THR A 519 3.91 7.61 -32.21
N ASP A 520 5.21 7.93 -32.18
CA ASP A 520 5.79 8.95 -31.30
C ASP A 520 5.34 8.80 -29.84
N GLY A 521 5.32 7.56 -29.31
CA GLY A 521 4.86 7.26 -27.95
C GLY A 521 3.34 7.36 -27.74
N THR A 522 2.54 7.57 -28.78
CA THR A 522 1.07 7.55 -28.69
C THR A 522 0.59 6.15 -29.06
N PHE A 523 0.19 5.36 -28.06
CA PHE A 523 -0.36 4.02 -28.24
C PHE A 523 -1.88 4.09 -28.42
N THR A 524 -2.41 3.38 -29.40
CA THR A 524 -3.86 3.21 -29.63
C THR A 524 -4.13 1.74 -29.96
N PRO A 525 -4.79 0.98 -29.06
CA PRO A 525 -5.28 -0.36 -29.39
C PRO A 525 -6.25 -0.29 -30.57
N ALA A 526 -6.26 -1.31 -31.42
CA ALA A 526 -7.26 -1.40 -32.49
C ALA A 526 -8.69 -1.40 -31.89
N SER A 527 -9.66 -0.84 -32.60
CA SER A 527 -11.07 -0.82 -32.14
C SER A 527 -11.67 -2.22 -32.01
N ASP A 528 -11.11 -3.19 -32.73
CA ASP A 528 -11.47 -4.61 -32.73
C ASP A 528 -10.38 -5.49 -32.06
N ALA A 529 -9.63 -4.91 -31.13
CA ALA A 529 -8.57 -5.58 -30.39
C ALA A 529 -9.05 -6.80 -29.58
N GLY A 530 -10.29 -6.75 -29.07
CA GLY A 530 -10.76 -7.70 -28.07
C GLY A 530 -9.97 -7.61 -26.76
N GLU A 531 -10.08 -8.64 -25.93
CA GLU A 531 -9.20 -8.81 -24.77
C GLU A 531 -7.78 -9.13 -25.25
N GLN A 532 -6.79 -8.42 -24.71
CA GLN A 532 -5.37 -8.71 -24.95
C GLN A 532 -4.50 -8.05 -23.89
N ALA A 533 -3.30 -8.58 -23.71
CA ALA A 533 -2.27 -7.96 -22.88
C ALA A 533 -0.90 -8.13 -23.51
N GLY A 534 -0.06 -7.09 -23.43
CA GLY A 534 1.26 -7.10 -24.04
C GLY A 534 2.09 -5.87 -23.69
N LEU A 535 3.08 -5.58 -24.53
CA LEU A 535 4.14 -4.61 -24.25
C LEU A 535 4.17 -3.48 -25.29
N ILE A 536 4.37 -2.26 -24.79
CA ILE A 536 4.72 -1.08 -25.57
C ILE A 536 6.21 -0.84 -25.34
N LYS A 537 7.03 -1.12 -26.36
CA LYS A 537 8.49 -1.07 -26.26
C LYS A 537 9.02 0.23 -26.83
N ALA A 538 10.02 0.79 -26.16
CA ALA A 538 10.80 1.93 -26.62
C ALA A 538 12.29 1.56 -26.68
N ALA A 539 13.01 2.12 -27.65
CA ALA A 539 14.46 2.05 -27.69
C ALA A 539 15.09 3.41 -28.05
N VAL A 540 16.26 3.65 -27.46
CA VAL A 540 17.10 4.83 -27.70
C VAL A 540 18.55 4.35 -27.78
N GLY A 541 19.07 4.21 -28.99
CA GLY A 541 20.35 3.53 -29.20
C GLY A 541 20.27 2.08 -28.71
N GLU A 542 21.11 1.71 -27.76
CA GLU A 542 21.14 0.37 -27.15
C GLU A 542 20.19 0.23 -25.95
N LEU A 543 19.73 1.35 -25.37
CA LEU A 543 18.83 1.33 -24.23
C LEU A 543 17.43 0.92 -24.67
N LYS A 544 16.82 0.02 -23.90
CA LYS A 544 15.47 -0.50 -24.15
C LYS A 544 14.65 -0.43 -22.87
N ALA A 545 13.36 -0.19 -23.05
CA ALA A 545 12.40 -0.17 -21.97
C ALA A 545 11.02 -0.55 -22.49
N GLU A 546 10.14 -0.95 -21.59
CA GLU A 546 8.80 -1.40 -21.90
C GLU A 546 7.80 -0.90 -20.88
N ALA A 547 6.63 -0.49 -21.37
CA ALA A 547 5.42 -0.39 -20.58
C ALA A 547 4.54 -1.60 -20.89
N ARG A 548 3.72 -2.00 -19.93
CA ARG A 548 2.79 -3.11 -20.08
C ARG A 548 1.36 -2.59 -20.17
N ALA A 549 0.58 -3.12 -21.09
CA ALA A 549 -0.79 -2.70 -21.32
C ALA A 549 -1.74 -3.88 -21.39
N ARG A 550 -2.90 -3.71 -20.76
CA ARG A 550 -4.09 -4.56 -20.89
C ARG A 550 -5.16 -3.79 -21.62
N VAL A 551 -5.82 -4.43 -22.58
CA VAL A 551 -6.91 -3.85 -23.34
C VAL A 551 -8.23 -4.39 -22.80
N GLU A 552 -9.13 -3.48 -22.44
CA GLU A 552 -10.42 -3.84 -21.85
C GLU A 552 -11.26 -4.65 -22.84
N PRO A 553 -11.82 -5.80 -22.43
CA PRO A 553 -12.77 -6.49 -23.29
C PRO A 553 -14.07 -5.68 -23.39
N PRO A 554 -14.69 -5.59 -24.59
CA PRO A 554 -16.00 -4.98 -24.72
C PRO A 554 -17.05 -5.81 -23.98
N LEU A 555 -17.97 -5.15 -23.27
CA LEU A 555 -19.10 -5.82 -22.63
C LEU A 555 -20.29 -5.90 -23.60
N PRO A 556 -21.00 -7.05 -23.70
CA PRO A 556 -20.80 -8.28 -22.94
C PRO A 556 -19.57 -9.08 -23.39
N TRP A 557 -18.86 -9.68 -22.43
CA TRP A 557 -17.69 -10.51 -22.65
C TRP A 557 -17.94 -11.93 -22.15
N THR A 558 -17.48 -12.93 -22.90
CA THR A 558 -17.58 -14.36 -22.58
C THR A 558 -16.23 -15.03 -22.78
N GLU A 559 -15.89 -15.97 -21.90
CA GLU A 559 -14.70 -16.82 -22.03
C GLU A 559 -15.04 -18.28 -21.68
N THR A 560 -14.80 -19.19 -22.64
CA THR A 560 -14.99 -20.66 -22.50
C THR A 560 -13.67 -21.42 -22.48
N PHE A 561 -12.55 -20.71 -22.59
CA PHE A 561 -11.19 -21.22 -22.64
C PHE A 561 -10.85 -22.12 -23.84
N ASP A 562 -11.81 -22.38 -24.74
CA ASP A 562 -11.65 -23.24 -25.93
C ASP A 562 -10.59 -22.74 -26.91
N SER A 563 -10.29 -21.44 -26.89
CA SER A 563 -9.28 -20.81 -27.75
C SER A 563 -7.84 -21.08 -27.30
N TYR A 564 -7.65 -21.58 -26.08
CA TYR A 564 -6.33 -21.77 -25.47
C TYR A 564 -5.87 -23.24 -25.49
N ALA A 565 -4.55 -23.42 -25.59
CA ALA A 565 -3.92 -24.72 -25.39
C ALA A 565 -3.85 -25.09 -23.90
N ASP A 566 -3.67 -26.39 -23.61
CA ASP A 566 -3.40 -26.83 -22.23
C ASP A 566 -2.10 -26.22 -21.70
N GLY A 567 -2.10 -25.85 -20.43
CA GLY A 567 -0.99 -25.17 -19.77
C GLY A 567 -1.00 -23.64 -19.92
N TYR A 568 -1.89 -23.09 -20.77
CA TYR A 568 -1.95 -21.65 -21.01
C TYR A 568 -2.63 -20.89 -19.87
N VAL A 569 -2.26 -19.62 -19.67
CA VAL A 569 -2.94 -18.71 -18.74
C VAL A 569 -3.44 -17.51 -19.54
N PRO A 570 -4.74 -17.15 -19.46
CA PRO A 570 -5.28 -15.99 -20.16
C PRO A 570 -4.43 -14.72 -19.92
N PRO A 571 -4.14 -13.95 -20.99
CA PRO A 571 -3.21 -12.83 -20.90
C PRO A 571 -3.81 -11.69 -20.07
N GLY A 572 -3.01 -11.09 -19.18
CA GLY A 572 -3.44 -9.92 -18.42
C GLY A 572 -4.24 -10.20 -17.13
N TRP A 573 -4.61 -11.44 -16.86
CA TRP A 573 -5.29 -11.84 -15.63
C TRP A 573 -4.35 -11.72 -14.43
N THR A 574 -4.69 -10.85 -13.49
CA THR A 574 -3.89 -10.58 -12.29
C THR A 574 -3.96 -11.76 -11.33
N ASN A 575 -2.80 -12.21 -10.82
CA ASN A 575 -2.63 -13.34 -9.89
C ASN A 575 -2.99 -14.72 -10.47
N ALA A 576 -3.19 -14.81 -11.79
CA ALA A 576 -3.22 -16.06 -12.52
C ALA A 576 -1.76 -16.52 -12.76
N VAL A 577 -1.18 -17.22 -11.79
CA VAL A 577 0.24 -17.63 -11.85
C VAL A 577 0.36 -18.99 -12.54
N ALA A 578 1.20 -19.08 -13.58
CA ALA A 578 1.51 -20.34 -14.24
C ALA A 578 1.97 -21.41 -13.22
N GLY A 579 1.45 -22.62 -13.36
CA GLY A 579 1.67 -23.73 -12.42
C GLY A 579 0.68 -23.78 -11.25
N HIS A 580 0.10 -22.65 -10.84
CA HIS A 580 -1.05 -22.62 -9.93
C HIS A 580 -2.37 -22.55 -10.70
N PHE A 581 -2.37 -21.87 -11.84
CA PHE A 581 -3.48 -21.79 -12.76
C PHE A 581 -3.04 -22.14 -14.17
N ALA A 582 -3.93 -22.78 -14.91
CA ALA A 582 -3.77 -23.05 -16.33
C ALA A 582 -5.10 -23.50 -16.94
N VAL A 583 -5.26 -23.30 -18.25
CA VAL A 583 -6.24 -24.01 -19.05
C VAL A 583 -5.84 -25.48 -19.12
N THR A 584 -6.80 -26.37 -18.98
CA THR A 584 -6.61 -27.82 -19.06
C THR A 584 -7.81 -28.47 -19.75
N THR A 585 -7.63 -29.70 -20.22
CA THR A 585 -8.72 -30.50 -20.78
C THR A 585 -9.31 -31.37 -19.66
N LEU A 586 -10.58 -31.13 -19.30
CA LEU A 586 -11.35 -31.93 -18.36
C LEU A 586 -12.59 -32.48 -19.06
N ASP A 587 -12.76 -33.81 -19.05
CA ASP A 587 -13.91 -34.48 -19.68
C ASP A 587 -14.11 -34.09 -21.16
N GLY A 588 -13.01 -33.85 -21.88
CA GLY A 588 -13.00 -33.48 -23.30
C GLY A 588 -13.28 -32.00 -23.60
N LYS A 589 -13.41 -31.15 -22.58
CA LYS A 589 -13.63 -29.69 -22.72
C LYS A 589 -12.46 -28.89 -22.15
N LYS A 590 -12.19 -27.71 -22.71
CA LYS A 590 -11.26 -26.76 -22.09
C LYS A 590 -11.93 -26.14 -20.88
N VAL A 591 -11.17 -26.07 -19.79
CA VAL A 591 -11.58 -25.42 -18.54
C VAL A 591 -10.38 -24.72 -17.93
N PHE A 592 -10.62 -23.71 -17.12
CA PHE A 592 -9.57 -23.06 -16.36
C PHE A 592 -9.42 -23.72 -15.00
N GLN A 593 -8.23 -24.25 -14.71
CA GLN A 593 -7.92 -25.03 -13.52
C GLN A 593 -7.17 -24.18 -12.49
N LYS A 594 -7.57 -24.26 -11.22
CA LYS A 594 -6.70 -24.04 -10.07
C LYS A 594 -6.07 -25.39 -9.70
N ALA A 595 -4.75 -25.48 -9.80
CA ALA A 595 -4.01 -26.67 -9.38
C ALA A 595 -4.06 -26.87 -7.85
N PRO A 596 -3.98 -28.11 -7.35
CA PRO A 596 -3.82 -28.39 -5.92
C PRO A 596 -2.61 -27.67 -5.30
N ASP A 597 -2.76 -27.18 -4.08
CA ASP A 597 -1.72 -26.41 -3.36
C ASP A 597 -1.95 -26.51 -1.85
N GLU A 598 -0.94 -26.91 -1.08
CA GLU A 598 -1.01 -27.03 0.38
C GLU A 598 -0.33 -25.87 1.12
N SER A 599 0.12 -24.84 0.39
CA SER A 599 0.76 -23.67 0.96
C SER A 599 -0.23 -22.53 1.25
N ILE A 600 0.29 -21.38 1.68
CA ILE A 600 -0.48 -20.14 1.81
C ILE A 600 -1.13 -19.66 0.49
N PHE A 601 -0.75 -20.25 -0.66
CA PHE A 601 -1.31 -19.96 -1.98
C PHE A 601 -2.51 -20.85 -2.35
N GLN A 602 -3.01 -21.67 -1.43
CA GLN A 602 -4.27 -22.39 -1.63
C GLN A 602 -5.48 -21.46 -1.79
N ARG A 603 -5.41 -20.25 -1.20
CA ARG A 603 -6.42 -19.19 -1.26
C ARG A 603 -5.90 -18.00 -2.08
N LEU A 604 -6.60 -17.68 -3.17
CA LEU A 604 -6.22 -16.64 -4.12
C LEU A 604 -7.44 -15.85 -4.58
N ARG A 605 -7.22 -14.54 -4.79
CA ARG A 605 -8.13 -13.63 -5.49
C ARG A 605 -7.49 -13.28 -6.83
N MET A 606 -8.26 -13.39 -7.90
CA MET A 606 -7.81 -13.15 -9.26
C MET A 606 -8.72 -12.13 -9.92
N PHE A 607 -8.15 -11.23 -10.71
CA PHE A 607 -8.90 -10.17 -11.38
C PHE A 607 -8.57 -10.16 -12.87
N TYR A 608 -9.58 -9.90 -13.69
CA TYR A 608 -9.47 -10.00 -15.15
C TYR A 608 -10.21 -8.86 -15.87
N GLY A 609 -10.52 -7.78 -15.15
CA GLY A 609 -11.07 -6.56 -15.71
C GLY A 609 -10.56 -5.33 -14.98
N PRO A 610 -10.88 -4.13 -15.48
CA PRO A 610 -10.46 -2.88 -14.87
C PRO A 610 -11.27 -2.57 -13.60
N THR A 611 -10.71 -1.73 -12.74
CA THR A 611 -11.27 -1.39 -11.42
C THR A 611 -12.43 -0.38 -11.47
N HIS A 612 -12.59 0.34 -12.58
CA HIS A 612 -13.60 1.39 -12.74
C HIS A 612 -14.95 0.88 -13.27
N TRP A 613 -15.09 -0.43 -13.51
CA TRP A 613 -16.37 -0.98 -13.94
C TRP A 613 -17.39 -0.92 -12.81
N SER A 614 -18.64 -0.64 -13.19
CA SER A 614 -19.77 -0.56 -12.26
C SER A 614 -21.06 -1.06 -12.91
N ASN A 615 -22.05 -1.40 -12.10
CA ASN A 615 -23.37 -1.83 -12.53
C ASN A 615 -23.35 -3.00 -13.55
N TYR A 616 -22.68 -4.09 -13.19
CA TYR A 616 -22.56 -5.26 -14.05
C TYR A 616 -22.86 -6.57 -13.31
N THR A 617 -23.08 -7.61 -14.10
CA THR A 617 -23.33 -8.98 -13.65
C THR A 617 -22.19 -9.88 -14.11
N VAL A 618 -21.78 -10.80 -13.23
CA VAL A 618 -20.81 -11.87 -13.52
C VAL A 618 -21.51 -13.21 -13.37
N GLU A 619 -21.24 -14.11 -14.31
CA GLU A 619 -21.66 -15.52 -14.29
C GLU A 619 -20.44 -16.41 -14.55
N LEU A 620 -20.39 -17.58 -13.89
CA LEU A 620 -19.31 -18.55 -14.07
C LEU A 620 -19.76 -19.94 -13.62
N ASP A 621 -19.35 -20.97 -14.35
CA ASP A 621 -19.46 -22.35 -13.90
C ASP A 621 -18.23 -22.73 -13.07
N LEU A 622 -18.45 -23.43 -11.96
CA LEU A 622 -17.37 -23.90 -11.09
C LEU A 622 -17.58 -25.35 -10.66
N ARG A 623 -16.47 -26.04 -10.41
CA ARG A 623 -16.41 -27.43 -9.94
C ARG A 623 -15.26 -27.58 -8.95
N SER A 624 -15.56 -28.17 -7.79
CA SER A 624 -14.54 -28.57 -6.80
C SER A 624 -14.37 -30.07 -6.79
N ASN A 625 -13.11 -30.51 -6.69
CA ASN A 625 -12.79 -31.88 -6.28
C ASN A 625 -13.02 -32.03 -4.77
N THR A 626 -13.15 -33.27 -4.29
CA THR A 626 -13.12 -33.58 -2.85
C THR A 626 -12.09 -34.63 -2.52
N LYS A 627 -11.27 -34.35 -1.50
CA LYS A 627 -10.30 -35.30 -0.94
C LYS A 627 -10.29 -35.15 0.58
N ARG A 628 -10.15 -36.25 1.32
CA ARG A 628 -10.15 -36.23 2.81
C ARG A 628 -11.37 -35.53 3.43
N ARG A 629 -12.54 -35.61 2.79
CA ARG A 629 -13.79 -34.92 3.20
C ARG A 629 -13.68 -33.39 3.29
N GLN A 630 -12.75 -32.81 2.54
CA GLN A 630 -12.56 -31.37 2.42
C GLN A 630 -12.94 -30.94 1.01
N MET A 631 -13.77 -29.91 0.91
CA MET A 631 -14.12 -29.25 -0.34
C MET A 631 -13.52 -27.85 -0.39
N ALA A 632 -13.41 -27.28 -1.60
CA ALA A 632 -12.95 -25.91 -1.79
C ALA A 632 -14.05 -24.89 -1.49
N ASP A 633 -13.63 -23.65 -1.22
CA ASP A 633 -14.50 -22.48 -1.25
C ASP A 633 -14.24 -21.71 -2.55
N LEU A 634 -15.24 -21.66 -3.43
CA LEU A 634 -15.11 -21.10 -4.78
C LEU A 634 -16.14 -20.00 -5.00
N GLY A 635 -15.76 -18.95 -5.72
CA GLY A 635 -16.65 -17.82 -5.92
C GLY A 635 -16.28 -16.90 -7.07
N ILE A 636 -17.19 -15.97 -7.34
CA ILE A 636 -17.04 -14.89 -8.32
C ILE A 636 -17.12 -13.54 -7.64
N THR A 637 -16.39 -12.57 -8.18
CA THR A 637 -16.37 -11.19 -7.71
C THR A 637 -16.99 -10.27 -8.75
N ALA A 638 -17.86 -9.36 -8.30
CA ALA A 638 -18.35 -8.23 -9.07
C ALA A 638 -18.40 -6.99 -8.19
N GLN A 639 -17.83 -5.87 -8.65
CA GLN A 639 -17.87 -4.57 -7.98
C GLN A 639 -17.46 -4.66 -6.49
N ARG A 640 -16.38 -5.40 -6.20
CA ARG A 640 -15.83 -5.65 -4.85
C ARG A 640 -16.73 -6.45 -3.89
N TYR A 641 -17.82 -7.03 -4.38
CA TYR A 641 -18.58 -8.06 -3.67
C TYR A 641 -18.20 -9.43 -4.21
N THR A 642 -17.99 -10.39 -3.32
CA THR A 642 -17.65 -11.77 -3.67
C THR A 642 -18.80 -12.69 -3.27
N LEU A 643 -19.36 -13.40 -4.24
CA LEU A 643 -20.29 -14.51 -4.01
C LEU A 643 -19.49 -15.79 -3.90
N VAL A 644 -19.44 -16.39 -2.72
CA VAL A 644 -18.62 -17.58 -2.44
C VAL A 644 -19.50 -18.72 -1.97
N LEU A 645 -19.28 -19.89 -2.57
CA LEU A 645 -19.85 -21.16 -2.17
C LEU A 645 -18.86 -21.89 -1.27
N TYR A 646 -19.16 -21.92 0.02
CA TYR A 646 -18.34 -22.55 1.05
C TYR A 646 -18.68 -24.03 1.16
N GLY A 647 -17.74 -24.88 0.75
CA GLY A 647 -18.04 -26.30 0.58
C GLY A 647 -18.12 -27.10 1.86
N ASN A 648 -17.26 -26.82 2.83
CA ASN A 648 -17.31 -27.53 4.12
C ASN A 648 -18.41 -27.00 5.05
N ASP A 649 -18.76 -25.71 4.93
CA ASP A 649 -19.77 -25.07 5.77
C ASP A 649 -21.19 -25.21 5.20
N SER A 650 -21.35 -25.71 3.97
CA SER A 650 -22.62 -25.77 3.24
C SER A 650 -23.36 -24.43 3.22
N LYS A 651 -22.64 -23.37 2.85
CA LYS A 651 -23.17 -21.99 2.81
C LYS A 651 -22.84 -21.30 1.51
N LEU A 652 -23.75 -20.45 1.06
CA LEU A 652 -23.49 -19.39 0.09
C LEU A 652 -23.37 -18.08 0.85
N LYS A 653 -22.33 -17.28 0.56
CA LYS A 653 -22.16 -15.95 1.16
C LYS A 653 -21.92 -14.87 0.11
N ILE A 654 -22.40 -13.66 0.40
CA ILE A 654 -21.94 -12.43 -0.25
C ILE A 654 -21.13 -11.63 0.76
N GLU A 655 -19.90 -11.27 0.39
CA GLU A 655 -18.94 -10.59 1.26
C GLU A 655 -18.24 -9.46 0.49
N SER A 656 -18.05 -8.30 1.11
CA SER A 656 -17.15 -7.26 0.60
C SER A 656 -15.82 -7.23 1.36
N TRP A 657 -15.85 -7.52 2.66
CA TRP A 657 -14.68 -7.56 3.55
C TRP A 657 -14.84 -8.70 4.57
N GLU A 658 -14.29 -9.88 4.27
CA GLU A 658 -14.57 -11.12 5.00
C GLU A 658 -14.32 -11.07 6.53
N PRO A 659 -13.23 -10.45 7.06
CA PRO A 659 -13.06 -10.28 8.49
C PRO A 659 -14.13 -9.41 9.18
N GLU A 660 -14.88 -8.60 8.43
CA GLU A 660 -15.96 -7.76 8.93
C GLU A 660 -17.30 -8.48 8.69
N VAL A 661 -17.83 -9.07 9.75
CA VAL A 661 -18.98 -9.97 9.64
C VAL A 661 -20.32 -9.26 9.49
N HIS A 662 -20.43 -7.96 9.78
CA HIS A 662 -21.69 -7.21 9.66
C HIS A 662 -22.05 -6.89 8.19
N ARG A 663 -21.06 -6.87 7.29
CA ARG A 663 -21.23 -6.71 5.84
C ARG A 663 -21.44 -8.03 5.10
N THR A 664 -21.29 -9.17 5.78
CA THR A 664 -21.52 -10.50 5.21
C THR A 664 -22.99 -10.91 5.35
N VAL A 665 -23.56 -11.45 4.28
CA VAL A 665 -24.85 -12.17 4.32
C VAL A 665 -24.60 -13.63 3.93
N SER A 666 -25.30 -14.56 4.58
CA SER A 666 -25.18 -16.00 4.29
C SER A 666 -26.53 -16.69 4.14
N ALA A 667 -26.61 -17.68 3.26
CA ALA A 667 -27.74 -18.59 3.11
C ALA A 667 -27.24 -20.06 3.13
N PRO A 668 -27.99 -21.02 3.69
CA PRO A 668 -27.66 -22.43 3.57
C PRO A 668 -27.67 -22.86 2.11
N TYR A 669 -26.64 -23.58 1.69
CA TYR A 669 -26.59 -24.20 0.36
C TYR A 669 -25.65 -25.40 0.37
N GLU A 670 -26.22 -26.58 0.18
CA GLU A 670 -25.44 -27.81 0.02
C GLU A 670 -25.10 -28.02 -1.46
N TRP A 671 -23.81 -28.24 -1.74
CA TRP A 671 -23.38 -28.59 -3.09
C TRP A 671 -22.55 -29.87 -3.10
N LYS A 672 -22.72 -30.66 -4.17
CA LYS A 672 -22.11 -31.98 -4.31
C LYS A 672 -20.69 -31.85 -4.87
N PRO A 673 -19.75 -32.65 -4.38
CA PRO A 673 -18.41 -32.69 -4.96
C PRO A 673 -18.46 -33.23 -6.39
N ASP A 674 -17.45 -32.86 -7.18
CA ASP A 674 -17.26 -33.32 -8.56
C ASP A 674 -18.43 -33.02 -9.51
N ALA A 675 -19.31 -32.09 -9.12
CA ALA A 675 -20.42 -31.59 -9.92
C ALA A 675 -20.21 -30.11 -10.28
N TRP A 676 -20.73 -29.72 -11.44
CA TRP A 676 -20.69 -28.34 -11.92
C TRP A 676 -21.87 -27.53 -11.40
N TYR A 677 -21.56 -26.33 -10.93
CA TYR A 677 -22.53 -25.34 -10.47
C TYR A 677 -22.32 -24.03 -11.18
N HIS A 678 -23.42 -23.41 -11.58
CA HIS A 678 -23.44 -22.07 -12.17
C HIS A 678 -23.66 -21.05 -11.06
N LEU A 679 -22.79 -20.05 -10.95
CA LEU A 679 -22.96 -18.89 -10.07
C LEU A 679 -23.33 -17.67 -10.89
N LYS A 680 -24.17 -16.82 -10.30
CA LYS A 680 -24.54 -15.51 -10.85
C LYS A 680 -24.55 -14.46 -9.76
N LEU A 681 -23.79 -13.38 -9.97
CA LEU A 681 -23.70 -12.24 -9.07
C LEU A 681 -23.99 -10.95 -9.85
N ARG A 682 -25.04 -10.23 -9.43
CA ARG A 682 -25.41 -8.91 -9.96
C ARG A 682 -25.18 -7.85 -8.88
N VAL A 683 -24.45 -6.78 -9.19
CA VAL A 683 -24.23 -5.66 -8.27
C VAL A 683 -24.68 -4.35 -8.90
N GLU A 684 -25.44 -3.55 -8.15
CA GLU A 684 -26.12 -2.35 -8.63
C GLU A 684 -25.94 -1.18 -7.68
N ASN A 685 -25.55 -0.03 -8.22
CA ASN A 685 -25.59 1.25 -7.53
C ASN A 685 -27.05 1.75 -7.52
N MET A 686 -27.60 1.93 -6.32
CA MET A 686 -28.97 2.39 -6.13
C MET A 686 -29.03 3.94 -6.19
N PRO A 687 -30.18 4.52 -6.60
CA PRO A 687 -30.34 5.98 -6.67
C PRO A 687 -30.13 6.72 -5.33
N ASP A 688 -30.26 6.02 -4.20
CA ASP A 688 -30.06 6.57 -2.85
C ASP A 688 -28.61 6.48 -2.34
N GLY A 689 -27.67 6.08 -3.21
CA GLY A 689 -26.25 5.93 -2.88
C GLY A 689 -25.89 4.61 -2.20
N LYS A 690 -26.85 3.71 -1.97
CA LYS A 690 -26.56 2.35 -1.48
C LYS A 690 -26.11 1.45 -2.63
N VAL A 691 -25.59 0.28 -2.29
CA VAL A 691 -25.27 -0.76 -3.27
C VAL A 691 -26.06 -2.03 -2.95
N ARG A 692 -26.68 -2.61 -3.97
CA ARG A 692 -27.38 -3.90 -3.86
C ARG A 692 -26.57 -4.98 -4.56
N ALA A 693 -26.23 -6.04 -3.83
CA ALA A 693 -25.59 -7.24 -4.37
C ALA A 693 -26.55 -8.43 -4.26
N ARG A 694 -26.76 -9.14 -5.37
CA ARG A 694 -27.68 -10.28 -5.45
C ARG A 694 -26.99 -11.48 -6.06
N GLY A 695 -27.09 -12.61 -5.39
CA GLY A 695 -26.39 -13.84 -5.73
C GLY A 695 -27.34 -15.02 -5.85
N LYS A 696 -27.04 -15.94 -6.77
CA LYS A 696 -27.70 -17.24 -6.83
C LYS A 696 -26.78 -18.29 -7.45
N VAL A 697 -27.10 -19.55 -7.13
CA VAL A 697 -26.34 -20.72 -7.55
C VAL A 697 -27.25 -21.92 -7.82
N TRP A 698 -26.96 -22.68 -8.87
CA TRP A 698 -27.69 -23.88 -9.24
C TRP A 698 -26.80 -24.86 -10.02
N PRO A 699 -27.13 -26.16 -10.06
CA PRO A 699 -26.39 -27.12 -10.92
C PRO A 699 -26.50 -26.73 -12.40
N THR A 700 -25.42 -26.83 -13.18
CA THR A 700 -25.39 -26.37 -14.59
C THR A 700 -26.38 -27.06 -15.54
N GLY A 701 -26.87 -28.25 -15.19
CA GLY A 701 -27.92 -28.96 -15.92
C GLY A 701 -29.36 -28.64 -15.48
N GLY A 702 -29.54 -27.77 -14.48
CA GLY A 702 -30.85 -27.37 -13.95
C GLY A 702 -31.30 -25.99 -14.46
N PRO A 703 -32.60 -25.66 -14.35
CA PRO A 703 -33.09 -24.33 -14.69
C PRO A 703 -32.56 -23.26 -13.72
N GLU A 704 -32.29 -22.06 -14.23
CA GLU A 704 -31.96 -20.89 -13.41
C GLU A 704 -33.10 -20.61 -12.40
N PRO A 705 -32.81 -20.49 -11.09
CA PRO A 705 -33.82 -20.14 -10.10
C PRO A 705 -34.45 -18.77 -10.41
N ALA A 706 -35.78 -18.70 -10.32
CA ALA A 706 -36.54 -17.46 -10.51
C ALA A 706 -36.19 -16.40 -9.45
N ASN A 707 -36.00 -16.83 -8.21
CA ASN A 707 -35.64 -15.96 -7.09
C ASN A 707 -34.12 -15.93 -6.89
N TRP A 708 -33.62 -14.79 -6.39
CA TRP A 708 -32.26 -14.70 -5.87
C TRP A 708 -32.13 -15.55 -4.61
N THR A 709 -31.06 -16.34 -4.50
CA THR A 709 -30.80 -17.17 -3.32
C THR A 709 -30.43 -16.30 -2.12
N ILE A 710 -29.72 -15.20 -2.38
CA ILE A 710 -29.21 -14.31 -1.35
C ILE A 710 -29.11 -12.87 -1.88
N GLU A 711 -29.39 -11.89 -1.01
CA GLU A 711 -29.32 -10.46 -1.31
C GLU A 711 -28.71 -9.70 -0.13
N LYS A 712 -27.92 -8.67 -0.44
CA LYS A 712 -27.42 -7.67 0.50
C LYS A 712 -27.68 -6.28 -0.05
N ILE A 713 -28.15 -5.39 0.82
CA ILE A 713 -28.08 -3.94 0.62
C ILE A 713 -27.00 -3.42 1.56
N ASP A 714 -25.97 -2.81 0.98
CA ASP A 714 -24.86 -2.18 1.69
C ASP A 714 -25.10 -0.67 1.80
N PRO A 715 -25.22 -0.12 3.02
CA PRO A 715 -25.49 1.30 3.22
C PRO A 715 -24.32 2.22 2.85
N VAL A 716 -23.09 1.69 2.81
CA VAL A 716 -21.87 2.40 2.41
C VAL A 716 -21.10 1.53 1.43
N GLY A 717 -21.76 1.22 0.32
CA GLY A 717 -21.31 0.20 -0.61
C GLY A 717 -20.15 0.60 -1.51
N ASN A 718 -19.57 -0.40 -2.17
CA ASN A 718 -18.53 -0.21 -3.18
C ASN A 718 -19.17 0.06 -4.55
N HIS A 719 -18.90 1.22 -5.13
CA HIS A 719 -19.59 1.70 -6.34
C HIS A 719 -18.99 1.24 -7.66
N GLU A 720 -17.76 0.74 -7.63
CA GLU A 720 -17.01 0.24 -8.76
C GLU A 720 -16.06 -0.87 -8.28
N GLY A 721 -15.52 -1.66 -9.20
CA GLY A 721 -14.55 -2.69 -8.90
C GLY A 721 -14.30 -3.63 -10.07
N ALA A 722 -13.21 -4.37 -9.99
CA ALA A 722 -12.85 -5.36 -11.00
C ALA A 722 -13.67 -6.65 -10.83
N PRO A 723 -14.04 -7.32 -11.95
CA PRO A 723 -14.53 -8.68 -11.88
C PRO A 723 -13.39 -9.65 -11.53
N GLY A 724 -13.73 -10.76 -10.88
CA GLY A 724 -12.72 -11.68 -10.40
C GLY A 724 -13.22 -13.07 -10.03
N ILE A 725 -12.28 -13.94 -9.70
CA ILE A 725 -12.50 -15.28 -9.15
C ILE A 725 -11.88 -15.35 -7.76
N PHE A 726 -12.63 -15.94 -6.82
CA PHE A 726 -12.13 -16.35 -5.51
C PHE A 726 -11.98 -17.87 -5.50
N ALA A 727 -10.82 -18.35 -5.06
CA ALA A 727 -10.56 -19.77 -4.93
C ALA A 727 -9.74 -20.07 -3.69
N ALA A 728 -10.32 -20.75 -2.71
CA ALA A 728 -9.62 -21.44 -1.63
C ALA A 728 -9.73 -22.95 -1.86
N ALA A 729 -8.77 -23.51 -2.60
CA ALA A 729 -8.87 -24.87 -3.15
C ALA A 729 -7.59 -25.68 -2.95
N GLN A 730 -7.49 -26.35 -1.80
CA GLN A 730 -6.34 -27.22 -1.48
C GLN A 730 -6.16 -28.37 -2.48
N PHE A 731 -7.28 -28.97 -2.93
CA PHE A 731 -7.29 -30.15 -3.81
C PHE A 731 -7.64 -29.83 -5.26
N GLY A 732 -7.51 -28.55 -5.63
CA GLY A 732 -7.78 -28.03 -6.96
C GLY A 732 -9.27 -27.80 -7.25
N ALA A 733 -9.52 -27.00 -8.28
CA ALA A 733 -10.83 -26.59 -8.72
C ALA A 733 -10.81 -26.23 -10.21
N TYR A 734 -11.99 -26.15 -10.83
CA TYR A 734 -12.16 -25.83 -12.23
C TYR A 734 -13.23 -24.75 -12.43
N PHE A 735 -13.04 -23.94 -13.46
CA PHE A 735 -13.89 -22.82 -13.84
C PHE A 735 -14.13 -22.86 -15.35
N ASP A 736 -15.33 -22.51 -15.79
CA ASP A 736 -15.71 -22.48 -17.20
C ASP A 736 -16.86 -21.48 -17.45
N ASN A 737 -17.14 -21.15 -18.71
CA ASN A 737 -18.29 -20.36 -19.16
C ASN A 737 -18.42 -19.00 -18.45
N LEU A 738 -17.31 -18.28 -18.30
CA LEU A 738 -17.30 -16.93 -17.74
C LEU A 738 -18.13 -16.00 -18.61
N LYS A 739 -19.01 -15.20 -17.99
CA LYS A 739 -19.70 -14.10 -18.66
C LYS A 739 -19.67 -12.86 -17.78
N VAL A 740 -19.42 -11.71 -18.41
CA VAL A 740 -19.51 -10.40 -17.79
C VAL A 740 -20.34 -9.50 -18.69
N TYR A 741 -21.37 -8.85 -18.15
CA TYR A 741 -22.25 -8.00 -18.94
C TYR A 741 -22.87 -6.86 -18.12
N PRO A 742 -23.23 -5.72 -18.75
CA PRO A 742 -23.85 -4.61 -18.04
C PRO A 742 -25.22 -5.03 -17.50
N ASN A 743 -25.61 -4.51 -16.35
CA ASN A 743 -26.94 -4.78 -15.82
C ASN A 743 -28.01 -4.23 -16.76
N GLN A 744 -29.05 -5.04 -17.00
CA GLN A 744 -30.26 -4.65 -17.71
C GLN A 744 -31.23 -3.89 -16.82
#